data_AF-H8YVT5-F1
#
_entry.id   AF-H8YVT5-F1
#
_cell.length_a   1.000
_cell.length_b   1.000
_cell.length_c   1.000
_cell.angle_alpha   90.00
_cell.angle_beta   90.00
_cell.angle_gamma   90.00
#
_symmetry.space_group_name_H-M   'P 1'
#
loop_
_entity.id
_entity.type
_entity.pdbx_description
1 polymer ?
#
loop_
_entity_poly.entity_id
_entity_poly.type
_entity_poly.pdbx_seq_one_letter_code
_entity_poly.pdbx_strand_id
1 'polypeptide(L)'
;MSASALHPCPLVYLLTASRSALAGIDLDIGQYRQLEQDIRDEGFNLKHICAPEQPADAQPADFPALLDAIPLDELTRARPRIVAFIYWLEHWEGIKDKQGQRCFAELHGGNSVIRNVLIQHFRGIPFLNINVAAKDLAGKWGVELECEKRKQELAEAQQAGPYFAWKFGVAIRELNQGMVRLPFAEQLQRPRVAAEPYDQLLASARALGIQHDTLARALAQAFPEGEPVEIVKCLTGQPGGGLSGALVFVARTRTAIPKLIKLCDWHTAQAEYEGARFVIGPRLTNFAAVTVTPGNDTGPSLFRETGSERALGLLVYTIVGTPGGDLSIRSLGHELTQLRTEPSRIDTLLPRLQQTLEQVLGQLHGRTPRLDKRTLWQWLGNVLPPLYRIELSDDSEATATTLVSYHAQGFKPESAALLAATDWRALTEGAVIELTDAPLVEIAMDANTVTVTHPDLGFRLNCVGSPINTLLKDRQDVKTGHPLRVRGRVTLAPPPDWVRALNADASVAWLLPQTWEAAARLPFALSFSGHAGAIHGDLNLDNLQFSDATHLGWLIDFERSVADGLIAFDFAKLEVELLAHQLIPALLTIAERFLHLVPDAPQLLTTILMSVNSFAGTPAAILPLWRTLARDRGLLIDCFEPGSLTHLEGLLTMLAAMRLRARTLLTTRHASDEPPDDLAMALTVYALVASKFADRAGYKQRVTYLQQVAEHYAQWWWLDDSASTADNADPAQVLAPHCRHVTPAAARAIDHYCYTVAQEPPTPSLLASVTRTLQGTVRPLTWPESATVWDVASTGCVANISPIVGYLWLMARRQQEADLIVPKSASQGASCGTVDVLAAGGYRFPDTPARIQQQVNEYGGVFCRQSDAIARVDRVTMRRRKARNLMKHPVLTLASILAKKQLLGDTHAVLDIKLGRDSKWIVSDPDQAARLCGTQTRHRTLHPEPDVIAALQAALAPMLGAPQTTQDNLLCYHDAAGIADTSIRELRVLASSADVPQGRAIGRLLILHQLDQTLSQDDPWSDWPAAYRTFYLETLKRACAVPETVSTAALGAAWQALKQQLPIFDASGGHEYKKLFEALRRVLNSDQPEQRHHAHPLLPEQAHADDVHVVSVCAPRAGHLNFLDAYALDALFEALCGNDLFDAAVGIWLHSLPGEPVTPARPLLTVFFRPATMPERTLGQRLDALLHDSAHIDPAAERDPA
;
A
#
# COMPACT_ATOMS: atom_id res chain seq x y z
N MET A 1 -2.75 -35.15 -48.37
CA MET A 1 -2.86 -34.32 -47.17
C MET A 1 -1.70 -33.34 -47.18
N SER A 2 -1.96 -32.06 -47.39
CA SER A 2 -0.95 -31.00 -47.52
C SER A 2 -0.46 -30.56 -46.14
N ALA A 3 0.86 -30.48 -45.99
CA ALA A 3 1.57 -30.16 -44.75
C ALA A 3 1.57 -28.65 -44.41
N SER A 4 0.40 -28.02 -44.29
CA SER A 4 0.31 -26.57 -44.07
C SER A 4 -0.75 -26.21 -43.02
N ALA A 5 -0.44 -26.50 -41.76
CA ALA A 5 -0.95 -25.82 -40.56
C ALA A 5 -0.31 -26.48 -39.31
N LEU A 6 0.99 -26.29 -39.12
CA LEU A 6 1.60 -26.57 -37.80
C LEU A 6 1.30 -25.36 -36.91
N HIS A 7 0.42 -25.55 -35.93
CA HIS A 7 0.14 -24.56 -34.88
C HIS A 7 1.43 -24.12 -34.17
N PRO A 8 1.50 -22.90 -33.62
CA PRO A 8 2.71 -22.37 -32.98
C PRO A 8 3.18 -23.29 -31.85
N CYS A 9 4.37 -23.86 -32.02
CA CYS A 9 4.99 -24.74 -31.02
C CYS A 9 5.21 -23.98 -29.70
N PRO A 10 4.94 -24.60 -28.54
CA PRO A 10 5.31 -24.03 -27.25
C PRO A 10 6.83 -24.03 -27.11
N LEU A 11 7.40 -22.93 -26.64
CA LEU A 11 8.81 -22.62 -26.86
C LEU A 11 9.67 -22.54 -25.60
N VAL A 12 9.02 -22.61 -24.42
CA VAL A 12 9.69 -22.77 -23.13
C VAL A 12 8.82 -23.65 -22.21
N TYR A 13 9.42 -24.69 -21.65
CA TYR A 13 8.85 -25.61 -20.67
C TYR A 13 9.36 -25.22 -19.28
N LEU A 14 8.43 -24.90 -18.39
CA LEU A 14 8.69 -24.64 -16.97
C LEU A 14 8.58 -25.97 -16.21
N LEU A 15 9.67 -26.47 -15.64
CA LEU A 15 9.61 -27.60 -14.71
C LEU A 15 9.31 -27.06 -13.30
N THR A 16 8.26 -27.52 -12.62
CA THR A 16 7.98 -27.11 -11.22
C THR A 16 7.86 -28.29 -10.27
N ALA A 17 8.28 -28.11 -9.02
CA ALA A 17 8.47 -29.19 -8.04
C ALA A 17 7.20 -29.73 -7.35
N SER A 18 6.05 -29.03 -7.44
CA SER A 18 4.79 -29.40 -6.77
C SER A 18 3.68 -29.75 -7.76
N ARG A 19 2.90 -30.81 -7.48
CA ARG A 19 1.78 -31.32 -8.31
C ARG A 19 0.57 -30.37 -8.38
N SER A 20 0.38 -29.43 -7.46
CA SER A 20 -0.94 -28.82 -7.21
C SER A 20 -1.24 -27.45 -7.81
N ALA A 21 -0.47 -26.90 -8.78
CA ALA A 21 -0.66 -25.47 -9.12
C ALA A 21 -0.64 -25.00 -10.58
N LEU A 22 -0.41 -25.79 -11.63
CA LEU A 22 -0.32 -25.23 -13.00
C LEU A 22 -0.81 -26.20 -14.10
N ALA A 23 -2.01 -25.98 -14.66
CA ALA A 23 -2.59 -26.76 -15.77
C ALA A 23 -3.34 -25.89 -16.80
N GLY A 24 -2.91 -25.81 -18.06
CA GLY A 24 -3.73 -25.16 -19.10
C GLY A 24 -2.93 -24.63 -20.30
N ILE A 25 -2.92 -25.44 -21.36
CA ILE A 25 -2.87 -25.20 -22.81
C ILE A 25 -2.57 -26.59 -23.39
N ASP A 26 -3.59 -27.27 -23.92
CA ASP A 26 -3.38 -28.51 -24.70
C ASP A 26 -3.18 -28.09 -26.16
N LEU A 27 -1.97 -28.28 -26.67
CA LEU A 27 -1.69 -28.25 -28.11
C LEU A 27 -1.53 -29.69 -28.59
N ASP A 28 -2.29 -30.07 -29.62
CA ASP A 28 -2.21 -31.40 -30.21
C ASP A 28 -0.90 -31.55 -31.02
N ILE A 29 0.17 -31.99 -30.36
CA ILE A 29 1.45 -32.30 -31.00
C ILE A 29 1.83 -33.75 -30.64
N GLY A 30 1.32 -34.70 -31.43
CA GLY A 30 1.47 -36.14 -31.18
C GLY A 30 2.90 -36.67 -31.02
N GLN A 31 3.94 -35.88 -31.32
CA GLN A 31 5.35 -36.27 -31.11
C GLN A 31 5.91 -35.88 -29.74
N TYR A 32 5.26 -35.00 -28.97
CA TYR A 32 5.76 -34.52 -27.67
C TYR A 32 4.96 -35.01 -26.47
N ARG A 33 3.75 -35.59 -26.66
CA ARG A 33 2.97 -36.16 -25.54
C ARG A 33 3.75 -37.16 -24.70
N GLN A 34 4.62 -37.96 -25.34
CA GLN A 34 5.47 -38.90 -24.60
C GLN A 34 6.47 -38.16 -23.71
N LEU A 35 7.13 -37.11 -24.22
CA LEU A 35 8.04 -36.30 -23.41
C LEU A 35 7.28 -35.68 -22.23
N GLU A 36 6.14 -35.03 -22.46
CA GLU A 36 5.31 -34.43 -21.41
C GLU A 36 4.86 -35.45 -20.37
N GLN A 37 4.45 -36.64 -20.81
CA GLN A 37 4.10 -37.74 -19.95
C GLN A 37 5.30 -38.19 -19.12
N ASP A 38 6.48 -38.34 -19.73
CA ASP A 38 7.72 -38.69 -19.02
C ASP A 38 8.09 -37.62 -17.98
N ILE A 39 7.88 -36.32 -18.28
CA ILE A 39 8.07 -35.21 -17.32
C ILE A 39 7.14 -35.36 -16.11
N ARG A 40 5.86 -35.66 -16.38
CA ARG A 40 4.81 -35.82 -15.37
C ARG A 40 4.98 -37.10 -14.55
N ASP A 41 5.48 -38.17 -15.16
CA ASP A 41 5.78 -39.45 -14.52
C ASP A 41 6.99 -39.32 -13.58
N GLU A 42 7.97 -38.50 -13.98
CA GLU A 42 9.04 -38.00 -13.09
C GLU A 42 8.53 -36.95 -12.09
N GLY A 43 7.21 -36.75 -11.97
CA GLY A 43 6.52 -35.93 -10.98
C GLY A 43 6.73 -34.42 -11.12
N PHE A 44 7.26 -33.93 -12.24
CA PHE A 44 7.36 -32.50 -12.51
C PHE A 44 6.12 -31.98 -13.22
N ASN A 45 5.73 -30.76 -12.89
CA ASN A 45 4.70 -30.05 -13.64
C ASN A 45 5.32 -29.25 -14.77
N LEU A 46 4.60 -29.17 -15.89
CA LEU A 46 5.07 -28.59 -17.15
C LEU A 46 4.18 -27.41 -17.56
N LYS A 47 4.75 -26.22 -17.73
CA LYS A 47 4.02 -25.07 -18.30
C LYS A 47 4.64 -24.62 -19.61
N HIS A 48 3.77 -24.43 -20.61
CA HIS A 48 4.12 -23.96 -21.93
C HIS A 48 4.09 -22.44 -21.99
N ILE A 49 5.14 -21.84 -22.55
CA ILE A 49 5.14 -20.43 -22.96
C ILE A 49 5.09 -20.39 -24.48
N CYS A 50 3.96 -19.94 -25.02
CA CYS A 50 3.77 -19.77 -26.46
C CYS A 50 4.19 -18.35 -26.87
N ALA A 51 4.72 -18.20 -28.09
CA ALA A 51 4.84 -16.87 -28.70
C ALA A 51 3.45 -16.30 -28.95
N PRO A 52 3.26 -14.97 -28.89
CA PRO A 52 2.18 -14.36 -29.65
C PRO A 52 2.37 -14.68 -31.14
N GLU A 53 1.27 -14.84 -31.88
CA GLU A 53 1.35 -15.02 -33.33
C GLU A 53 2.17 -13.86 -33.94
N GLN A 54 3.31 -14.18 -34.56
CA GLN A 54 4.03 -13.18 -35.33
C GLN A 54 3.16 -12.80 -36.53
N PRO A 55 2.92 -11.49 -36.78
CA PRO A 55 2.38 -11.09 -38.07
C PRO A 55 3.35 -11.57 -39.16
N ALA A 56 2.80 -12.10 -40.26
CA ALA A 56 3.57 -12.77 -41.32
C ALA A 56 4.69 -11.90 -41.94
N ASP A 57 4.67 -10.59 -41.66
CA ASP A 57 5.54 -9.56 -42.22
C ASP A 57 6.50 -8.90 -41.21
N ALA A 58 6.61 -9.42 -39.96
CA ALA A 58 7.46 -8.84 -38.91
C ALA A 58 8.93 -8.69 -39.35
N GLN A 59 9.49 -7.48 -39.23
CA GLN A 59 10.87 -7.18 -39.59
C GLN A 59 11.80 -7.41 -38.39
N PRO A 60 13.12 -7.59 -38.60
CA PRO A 60 14.10 -7.73 -37.51
C PRO A 60 14.11 -6.58 -36.46
N ALA A 61 13.50 -5.44 -36.78
CA ALA A 61 13.36 -4.28 -35.87
C ALA A 61 12.30 -4.48 -34.77
N ASP A 62 11.45 -5.51 -34.84
CA ASP A 62 10.36 -5.77 -33.88
C ASP A 62 10.82 -6.53 -32.62
N PHE A 63 12.13 -6.63 -32.40
CA PHE A 63 12.73 -7.36 -31.29
C PHE A 63 12.28 -6.88 -29.88
N PRO A 64 12.11 -5.56 -29.61
CA PRO A 64 11.56 -5.08 -28.34
C PRO A 64 10.13 -5.60 -28.08
N ALA A 65 9.27 -5.65 -29.11
CA ALA A 65 7.92 -6.17 -28.98
C ALA A 65 7.90 -7.68 -28.65
N LEU A 66 8.91 -8.42 -29.10
CA LEU A 66 9.08 -9.84 -28.82
C LEU A 66 9.57 -10.09 -27.38
N LEU A 67 10.38 -9.18 -26.83
CA LEU A 67 10.74 -9.19 -25.40
C LEU A 67 9.55 -8.78 -24.52
N ASP A 68 8.77 -7.78 -24.94
CA ASP A 68 7.56 -7.33 -24.23
C ASP A 68 6.47 -8.42 -24.20
N ALA A 69 6.51 -9.35 -25.16
CA ALA A 69 5.61 -10.51 -25.21
C ALA A 69 6.00 -11.66 -24.27
N ILE A 70 7.26 -11.71 -23.81
CA ILE A 70 7.66 -12.66 -22.78
C ILE A 70 7.07 -12.14 -21.47
N PRO A 71 6.30 -12.94 -20.72
CA PRO A 71 5.71 -12.50 -19.47
C PRO A 71 6.77 -12.49 -18.36
N LEU A 72 7.83 -11.67 -18.52
CA LEU A 72 8.99 -11.60 -17.64
C LEU A 72 8.57 -11.33 -16.19
N ASP A 73 7.55 -10.51 -15.97
CA ASP A 73 7.01 -10.25 -14.64
C ASP A 73 6.31 -11.46 -14.03
N GLU A 74 5.59 -12.27 -14.83
CA GLU A 74 4.98 -13.52 -14.36
C GLU A 74 6.05 -14.56 -14.04
N LEU A 75 7.04 -14.72 -14.93
CA LEU A 75 8.16 -15.64 -14.74
C LEU A 75 9.02 -15.24 -13.54
N THR A 76 9.28 -13.94 -13.36
CA THR A 76 10.03 -13.41 -12.21
C THR A 76 9.29 -13.67 -10.91
N ARG A 77 7.96 -13.56 -10.91
CA ARG A 77 7.12 -13.93 -9.74
C ARG A 77 7.06 -15.44 -9.50
N ALA A 78 7.05 -16.24 -10.55
CA ALA A 78 7.03 -17.70 -10.47
C ALA A 78 8.41 -18.30 -10.20
N ARG A 79 9.48 -17.50 -10.24
CA ARG A 79 10.87 -17.91 -10.15
C ARG A 79 11.19 -18.95 -9.06
N PRO A 80 10.71 -18.84 -7.80
CA PRO A 80 11.00 -19.84 -6.76
C PRO A 80 10.40 -21.23 -7.03
N ARG A 81 9.51 -21.33 -8.03
CA ARG A 81 8.86 -22.58 -8.46
C ARG A 81 9.51 -23.17 -9.71
N ILE A 82 10.39 -22.44 -10.39
CA ILE A 82 11.01 -22.87 -11.64
C ILE A 82 12.25 -23.70 -11.33
N VAL A 83 12.21 -24.97 -11.71
CA VAL A 83 13.32 -25.93 -11.58
C VAL A 83 14.23 -25.86 -12.80
N ALA A 84 13.68 -25.67 -14.00
CA ALA A 84 14.44 -25.46 -15.24
C ALA A 84 13.55 -24.85 -16.34
N PHE A 85 14.20 -24.22 -17.33
CA PHE A 85 13.63 -23.85 -18.60
C PHE A 85 14.08 -24.82 -19.69
N ILE A 86 13.17 -25.50 -20.36
CA ILE A 86 13.49 -26.30 -21.55
C ILE A 86 13.01 -25.53 -22.77
N TYR A 87 13.86 -25.23 -23.76
CA TYR A 87 13.53 -24.27 -24.81
C TYR A 87 13.97 -24.70 -26.21
N TRP A 88 13.35 -24.10 -27.23
CA TRP A 88 13.72 -24.25 -28.64
C TRP A 88 13.71 -22.91 -29.40
N LEU A 89 14.60 -22.00 -29.00
CA LEU A 89 14.59 -20.58 -29.39
C LEU A 89 14.92 -20.29 -30.86
N GLU A 90 15.54 -21.22 -31.58
CA GLU A 90 15.88 -21.06 -33.00
C GLU A 90 14.64 -20.99 -33.91
N HIS A 91 13.48 -21.43 -33.43
CA HIS A 91 12.21 -21.22 -34.14
C HIS A 91 11.64 -19.81 -33.90
N TRP A 92 11.89 -19.21 -32.73
CA TRP A 92 11.42 -17.86 -32.36
C TRP A 92 12.20 -16.75 -33.06
N GLU A 93 13.52 -16.89 -33.14
CA GLU A 93 14.39 -15.87 -33.73
C GLU A 93 14.54 -16.01 -35.24
N GLY A 94 13.63 -16.74 -35.89
CA GLY A 94 13.67 -17.14 -37.30
C GLY A 94 13.63 -15.99 -38.31
N ILE A 95 14.67 -15.15 -38.35
CA ILE A 95 14.88 -14.13 -39.36
C ILE A 95 15.22 -14.84 -40.67
N LYS A 96 14.25 -14.85 -41.58
CA LYS A 96 14.52 -15.11 -42.99
C LYS A 96 14.96 -13.79 -43.62
N ASP A 97 15.99 -13.81 -44.46
CA ASP A 97 16.31 -12.65 -45.29
C ASP A 97 15.20 -12.38 -46.31
N LYS A 98 15.33 -11.28 -47.07
CA LYS A 98 14.39 -10.91 -48.15
C LYS A 98 14.24 -11.99 -49.24
N GLN A 99 15.07 -13.03 -49.23
CA GLN A 99 15.08 -14.14 -50.19
C GLN A 99 14.49 -15.43 -49.58
N GLY A 100 14.02 -15.39 -48.33
CA GLY A 100 13.42 -16.53 -47.65
C GLY A 100 14.45 -17.52 -47.09
N GLN A 101 15.75 -17.23 -47.16
CA GLN A 101 16.79 -18.06 -46.56
C GLN A 101 16.98 -17.69 -45.08
N ARG A 102 17.11 -18.71 -44.22
CA ARG A 102 17.34 -18.52 -42.77
C ARG A 102 18.74 -17.93 -42.56
N CYS A 103 18.82 -16.66 -42.18
CA CYS A 103 20.08 -15.99 -41.87
C CYS A 103 20.55 -16.34 -40.45
N PHE A 104 21.02 -17.56 -40.25
CA PHE A 104 21.72 -17.94 -39.01
C PHE A 104 23.23 -17.63 -39.04
N ALA A 105 23.79 -17.27 -40.21
CA ALA A 105 25.23 -17.21 -40.42
C ALA A 105 25.91 -15.92 -39.91
N GLU A 106 25.19 -14.81 -39.73
CA GLU A 106 25.80 -13.51 -39.35
C GLU A 106 25.65 -13.15 -37.86
N LEU A 107 24.76 -13.82 -37.12
CA LEU A 107 24.76 -13.76 -35.65
C LEU A 107 25.85 -14.71 -35.15
N HIS A 108 27.08 -14.21 -35.04
CA HIS A 108 28.22 -14.94 -34.51
C HIS A 108 27.86 -15.76 -33.25
N GLY A 109 27.86 -17.09 -33.39
CA GLY A 109 28.03 -18.06 -32.32
C GLY A 109 27.09 -17.96 -31.12
N GLY A 110 25.85 -18.44 -31.26
CA GLY A 110 25.12 -19.02 -30.11
C GLY A 110 24.45 -18.07 -29.11
N ASN A 111 24.35 -16.79 -29.44
CA ASN A 111 23.75 -15.77 -28.57
C ASN A 111 22.33 -15.42 -29.01
N SER A 112 21.38 -16.32 -28.76
CA SER A 112 19.96 -15.94 -28.75
C SER A 112 19.79 -14.79 -27.75
N VAL A 113 19.25 -13.66 -28.19
CA VAL A 113 19.07 -12.49 -27.34
C VAL A 113 17.99 -12.77 -26.30
N ILE A 114 16.96 -13.53 -26.67
CA ILE A 114 15.93 -14.00 -25.74
C ILE A 114 16.54 -14.92 -24.68
N ARG A 115 17.37 -15.88 -25.11
CA ARG A 115 18.13 -16.74 -24.19
C ARG A 115 18.97 -15.89 -23.25
N ASN A 116 19.65 -14.87 -23.75
CA ASN A 116 20.50 -14.01 -22.95
C ASN A 116 19.67 -13.17 -21.96
N VAL A 117 18.52 -12.62 -22.38
CA VAL A 117 17.59 -11.91 -21.50
C VAL A 117 17.05 -12.84 -20.42
N LEU A 118 16.62 -14.05 -20.77
CA LEU A 118 16.14 -15.05 -19.82
C LEU A 118 17.26 -15.55 -18.89
N ILE A 119 18.48 -15.79 -19.38
CA ILE A 119 19.63 -16.18 -18.53
C ILE A 119 20.01 -15.03 -17.58
N GLN A 120 19.96 -13.78 -18.05
CA GLN A 120 20.21 -12.61 -17.23
C GLN A 120 19.13 -12.45 -16.16
N HIS A 121 17.85 -12.56 -16.53
CA HIS A 121 16.73 -12.43 -15.63
C HIS A 121 16.64 -13.61 -14.67
N PHE A 122 16.86 -14.85 -15.11
CA PHE A 122 16.68 -16.10 -14.36
C PHE A 122 17.99 -16.82 -14.05
N ARG A 123 19.05 -16.05 -13.77
CA ARG A 123 20.38 -16.59 -13.50
C ARG A 123 20.34 -17.61 -12.35
N GLY A 124 20.88 -18.81 -12.59
CA GLY A 124 20.85 -19.92 -11.63
C GLY A 124 19.70 -20.91 -11.82
N ILE A 125 18.74 -20.61 -12.70
CA ILE A 125 17.80 -21.63 -13.18
C ILE A 125 18.42 -22.28 -14.43
N PRO A 126 18.51 -23.61 -14.50
CA PRO A 126 19.02 -24.33 -15.67
C PRO A 126 18.22 -24.08 -16.95
N PHE A 127 18.93 -24.00 -18.08
CA PHE A 127 18.39 -23.75 -19.42
C PHE A 127 18.77 -24.91 -20.37
N LEU A 128 17.79 -25.72 -20.77
CA LEU A 128 17.96 -26.93 -21.56
C LEU A 128 17.50 -26.70 -23.01
N ASN A 129 18.43 -26.69 -23.98
CA ASN A 129 18.08 -26.59 -25.41
C ASN A 129 17.75 -27.98 -25.97
N ILE A 130 16.61 -28.10 -26.65
CA ILE A 130 16.14 -29.37 -27.24
C ILE A 130 16.64 -29.58 -28.68
N ASN A 131 17.33 -28.61 -29.30
CA ASN A 131 17.74 -28.72 -30.70
C ASN A 131 18.86 -29.75 -30.95
N VAL A 132 18.73 -30.47 -32.07
CA VAL A 132 19.51 -31.64 -32.49
C VAL A 132 20.71 -31.27 -33.40
N ALA A 133 20.77 -30.06 -33.96
CA ALA A 133 21.69 -29.77 -35.08
C ALA A 133 22.99 -29.01 -34.74
N ALA A 134 23.08 -28.31 -33.61
CA ALA A 134 24.25 -27.47 -33.35
C ALA A 134 25.42 -28.28 -32.74
N LYS A 135 26.45 -28.57 -33.55
CA LYS A 135 27.68 -29.23 -33.12
C LYS A 135 28.56 -28.36 -32.20
N ASP A 136 28.37 -27.03 -32.19
CA ASP A 136 29.32 -26.09 -31.57
C ASP A 136 28.77 -25.27 -30.39
N LEU A 137 27.59 -25.61 -29.86
CA LEU A 137 26.87 -24.77 -28.89
C LEU A 137 26.86 -25.32 -27.45
N ALA A 138 27.90 -26.07 -27.09
CA ALA A 138 28.16 -26.53 -25.73
C ALA A 138 28.76 -25.40 -24.86
N GLY A 139 27.98 -24.34 -24.63
CA GLY A 139 28.33 -23.31 -23.64
C GLY A 139 27.89 -23.73 -22.23
N LYS A 140 28.85 -24.06 -21.36
CA LYS A 140 28.76 -24.35 -19.91
C LYS A 140 27.77 -25.42 -19.40
N TRP A 141 26.86 -25.94 -20.23
CA TRP A 141 25.87 -26.97 -19.87
C TRP A 141 25.66 -28.03 -20.97
N GLY A 142 26.59 -28.13 -21.93
CA GLY A 142 26.50 -29.08 -23.04
C GLY A 142 27.24 -30.37 -22.74
N VAL A 143 26.49 -31.46 -22.55
CA VAL A 143 27.01 -32.82 -22.44
C VAL A 143 27.35 -33.33 -23.84
N GLU A 144 28.64 -33.56 -24.11
CA GLU A 144 29.04 -34.47 -25.18
C GLU A 144 29.00 -35.89 -24.64
N LEU A 145 27.86 -36.57 -24.81
CA LEU A 145 27.77 -38.01 -24.67
C LEU A 145 27.67 -38.59 -26.06
N GLU A 146 28.80 -39.10 -26.56
CA GLU A 146 29.00 -40.05 -27.67
C GLU A 146 27.71 -40.45 -28.43
N CYS A 147 27.14 -39.49 -29.17
CA CYS A 147 25.77 -39.59 -29.68
C CYS A 147 25.73 -40.06 -31.14
N GLU A 148 26.84 -40.00 -31.88
CA GLU A 148 26.88 -40.28 -33.32
C GLU A 148 26.29 -41.67 -33.66
N LYS A 149 26.60 -42.71 -32.86
CA LYS A 149 26.12 -44.07 -33.12
C LYS A 149 24.60 -44.23 -32.94
N ARG A 150 24.04 -43.58 -31.91
CA ARG A 150 22.60 -43.66 -31.59
C ARG A 150 21.75 -42.68 -32.39
N LYS A 151 22.33 -41.55 -32.81
CA LYS A 151 21.70 -40.59 -33.73
C LYS A 151 21.42 -41.24 -35.08
N GLN A 152 22.33 -42.10 -35.55
CA GLN A 152 22.18 -42.87 -36.78
C GLN A 152 21.10 -43.95 -36.62
N GLU A 153 21.12 -44.71 -35.52
CA GLU A 153 20.09 -45.71 -35.19
C GLU A 153 18.67 -45.11 -35.02
N LEU A 154 18.55 -43.92 -34.42
CA LEU A 154 17.26 -43.23 -34.21
C LEU A 154 16.77 -42.45 -35.44
N ALA A 155 17.69 -41.95 -36.28
CA ALA A 155 17.36 -41.38 -37.58
C ALA A 155 16.82 -42.44 -38.55
N GLU A 156 17.35 -43.68 -38.47
CA GLU A 156 16.84 -44.83 -39.23
C GLU A 156 15.50 -45.35 -38.69
N ALA A 157 15.22 -45.20 -37.39
CA ALA A 157 13.99 -45.71 -36.76
C ALA A 157 12.75 -44.81 -36.89
N GLN A 158 12.85 -43.60 -37.47
CA GLN A 158 11.74 -42.60 -37.50
C GLN A 158 11.09 -42.31 -36.13
N GLN A 159 11.80 -42.52 -35.01
CA GLN A 159 11.24 -42.38 -33.66
C GLN A 159 11.95 -41.26 -32.91
N ALA A 160 11.54 -40.01 -33.15
CA ALA A 160 12.04 -38.84 -32.44
C ALA A 160 11.66 -38.83 -30.94
N GLY A 161 10.51 -39.43 -30.57
CA GLY A 161 9.99 -39.46 -29.19
C GLY A 161 10.93 -40.12 -28.17
N PRO A 162 11.38 -41.38 -28.38
CA PRO A 162 12.32 -42.06 -27.48
C PRO A 162 13.67 -41.34 -27.31
N TYR A 163 14.12 -40.60 -28.31
CA TYR A 163 15.35 -39.79 -28.20
C TYR A 163 15.16 -38.59 -27.27
N PHE A 164 14.04 -37.87 -27.41
CA PHE A 164 13.71 -36.74 -26.53
C PHE A 164 13.46 -37.21 -25.10
N ALA A 165 12.74 -38.32 -24.91
CA ALA A 165 12.57 -38.99 -23.61
C ALA A 165 13.94 -39.31 -22.97
N TRP A 166 14.87 -39.86 -23.75
CA TRP A 166 16.22 -40.16 -23.28
C TRP A 166 17.04 -38.91 -22.95
N LYS A 167 17.06 -37.89 -23.84
CA LYS A 167 17.75 -36.59 -23.63
C LYS A 167 17.18 -35.86 -22.42
N PHE A 168 15.87 -35.86 -22.25
CA PHE A 168 15.20 -35.34 -21.07
C PHE A 168 15.57 -36.13 -19.82
N GLY A 169 15.56 -37.47 -19.88
CA GLY A 169 16.04 -38.30 -18.78
C GLY A 169 17.52 -38.06 -18.45
N VAL A 170 18.38 -37.72 -19.41
CA VAL A 170 19.76 -37.28 -19.16
C VAL A 170 19.79 -35.90 -18.50
N ALA A 171 19.06 -34.92 -19.04
CA ALA A 171 18.98 -33.58 -18.48
C ALA A 171 18.39 -33.56 -17.06
N ILE A 172 17.34 -34.34 -16.80
CA ILE A 172 16.79 -34.57 -15.47
C ILE A 172 17.79 -35.29 -14.57
N ARG A 173 18.56 -36.28 -15.06
CA ARG A 173 19.66 -36.89 -14.29
C ARG A 173 20.79 -35.91 -13.95
N GLU A 174 20.98 -34.88 -14.76
CA GLU A 174 21.99 -33.84 -14.52
C GLU A 174 21.47 -32.69 -13.65
N LEU A 175 20.18 -32.39 -13.71
CA LEU A 175 19.48 -31.56 -12.73
C LEU A 175 19.37 -32.29 -11.38
N ASN A 176 19.17 -33.61 -11.43
CA ASN A 176 19.16 -34.56 -10.31
C ASN A 176 20.51 -35.27 -10.16
N GLN A 177 21.63 -34.55 -10.04
CA GLN A 177 22.89 -35.19 -9.65
C GLN A 177 22.78 -35.98 -8.32
N GLY A 178 21.72 -35.75 -7.53
CA GLY A 178 21.32 -36.58 -6.39
C GLY A 178 20.67 -37.93 -6.70
N MET A 179 20.58 -38.40 -7.95
CA MET A 179 20.08 -39.75 -8.32
C MET A 179 21.18 -40.72 -8.80
N VAL A 180 22.44 -40.26 -8.89
CA VAL A 180 23.56 -41.18 -9.16
C VAL A 180 23.68 -42.16 -7.98
N ARG A 181 23.95 -43.45 -8.27
CA ARG A 181 24.33 -44.44 -7.25
C ARG A 181 25.34 -43.78 -6.32
N LEU A 182 25.12 -43.80 -5.00
CA LEU A 182 26.01 -43.25 -3.97
C LEU A 182 27.47 -43.48 -4.40
N PRO A 183 28.18 -42.47 -4.94
CA PRO A 183 29.54 -42.69 -5.43
C PRO A 183 30.45 -43.10 -4.27
N PHE A 184 30.05 -42.76 -3.04
CA PHE A 184 30.78 -43.03 -1.81
C PHE A 184 29.84 -43.40 -0.65
N ALA A 185 29.23 -44.60 -0.67
CA ALA A 185 28.35 -45.08 0.41
C ALA A 185 29.03 -45.07 1.80
N GLU A 186 30.36 -45.07 1.83
CA GLU A 186 31.19 -45.03 3.04
C GLU A 186 31.43 -43.61 3.60
N GLN A 187 30.97 -42.53 2.95
CA GLN A 187 31.19 -41.16 3.45
C GLN A 187 30.43 -40.86 4.74
N LEU A 188 29.22 -41.39 4.88
CA LEU A 188 28.39 -41.26 6.08
C LEU A 188 28.63 -42.48 6.99
N GLN A 189 29.78 -42.49 7.67
CA GLN A 189 30.08 -43.49 8.70
C GLN A 189 29.89 -42.89 10.09
N ARG A 190 29.21 -43.63 10.98
CA ARG A 190 29.12 -43.26 12.40
C ARG A 190 30.54 -43.21 12.98
N PRO A 191 31.05 -42.04 13.41
CA PRO A 191 32.41 -41.93 13.88
C PRO A 191 32.60 -42.72 15.18
N ARG A 192 33.79 -43.32 15.37
CA ARG A 192 34.13 -44.07 16.60
C ARG A 192 34.28 -43.16 17.83
N VAL A 193 34.48 -41.86 17.61
CA VAL A 193 34.69 -40.81 18.62
C VAL A 193 33.76 -39.66 18.28
N ALA A 194 33.01 -39.11 19.24
CA ALA A 194 31.98 -38.07 19.06
C ALA A 194 30.76 -38.50 18.22
N ALA A 195 30.07 -39.58 18.65
CA ALA A 195 28.84 -40.06 17.98
C ALA A 195 27.62 -39.13 18.17
N GLU A 196 27.65 -38.21 19.14
CA GLU A 196 26.49 -37.39 19.52
C GLU A 196 25.96 -36.48 18.39
N PRO A 197 26.77 -35.64 17.70
CA PRO A 197 26.27 -34.80 16.60
C PRO A 197 25.71 -35.62 15.44
N TYR A 198 26.29 -36.79 15.18
CA TYR A 198 25.84 -37.73 14.16
C TYR A 198 24.48 -38.35 14.52
N ASP A 199 24.34 -38.82 15.76
CA ASP A 199 23.09 -39.40 16.26
C ASP A 199 21.98 -38.34 16.32
N GLN A 200 22.31 -37.10 16.68
CA GLN A 200 21.41 -35.94 16.63
C GLN A 200 20.96 -35.62 15.20
N LEU A 201 21.90 -35.62 14.24
CA LEU A 201 21.59 -35.43 12.83
C LEU A 201 20.59 -36.47 12.32
N LEU A 202 20.81 -37.75 12.63
CA LEU A 202 19.91 -38.82 12.23
C LEU A 202 18.53 -38.72 12.89
N ALA A 203 18.49 -38.33 14.18
CA ALA A 203 17.23 -38.13 14.88
C ALA A 203 16.43 -36.97 14.27
N SER A 204 17.07 -35.84 13.99
CA SER A 204 16.46 -34.67 13.35
C SER A 204 16.03 -34.96 11.92
N ALA A 205 16.85 -35.68 11.14
CA ALA A 205 16.50 -36.12 9.79
C ALA A 205 15.24 -36.98 9.80
N ARG A 206 15.17 -38.00 10.69
CA ARG A 206 13.97 -38.84 10.83
C ARG A 206 12.74 -38.05 11.27
N ALA A 207 12.89 -37.11 12.21
CA ALA A 207 11.79 -36.26 12.67
C ALA A 207 11.22 -35.39 11.53
N LEU A 208 12.06 -35.02 10.56
CA LEU A 208 11.66 -34.29 9.36
C LEU A 208 11.27 -35.21 8.19
N GLY A 209 11.26 -36.53 8.38
CA GLY A 209 10.95 -37.51 7.34
C GLY A 209 12.07 -37.75 6.31
N ILE A 210 13.28 -37.21 6.53
CA ILE A 210 14.41 -37.30 5.60
C ILE A 210 15.05 -38.69 5.67
N GLN A 211 15.02 -39.42 4.56
CA GLN A 211 15.61 -40.75 4.44
C GLN A 211 17.14 -40.71 4.52
N HIS A 212 17.72 -41.76 5.12
CA HIS A 212 19.18 -41.90 5.26
C HIS A 212 19.92 -41.80 3.92
N ASP A 213 19.38 -42.42 2.87
CA ASP A 213 19.97 -42.38 1.52
C ASP A 213 19.97 -40.97 0.95
N THR A 214 18.92 -40.18 1.19
CA THR A 214 18.84 -38.78 0.76
C THR A 214 19.91 -37.95 1.46
N LEU A 215 20.09 -38.14 2.77
CA LEU A 215 21.13 -37.49 3.55
C LEU A 215 22.54 -37.86 3.06
N ALA A 216 22.78 -39.15 2.77
CA ALA A 216 24.06 -39.62 2.25
C ALA A 216 24.36 -39.04 0.84
N ARG A 217 23.35 -38.94 -0.03
CA ARG A 217 23.50 -38.29 -1.36
C ARG A 217 23.74 -36.79 -1.23
N ALA A 218 23.07 -36.12 -0.29
CA ALA A 218 23.30 -34.71 -0.01
C ALA A 218 24.73 -34.44 0.48
N LEU A 219 25.27 -35.32 1.33
CA LEU A 219 26.66 -35.26 1.78
C LEU A 219 27.66 -35.52 0.66
N ALA A 220 27.41 -36.52 -0.18
CA ALA A 220 28.27 -36.80 -1.34
C ALA A 220 28.29 -35.63 -2.33
N GLN A 221 27.14 -34.97 -2.52
CA GLN A 221 27.05 -33.76 -3.34
C GLN A 221 27.79 -32.58 -2.67
N ALA A 222 27.67 -32.43 -1.36
CA ALA A 222 28.39 -31.40 -0.62
C ALA A 222 29.91 -31.66 -0.55
N PHE A 223 30.37 -32.91 -0.61
CA PHE A 223 31.77 -33.34 -0.54
C PHE A 223 32.09 -34.36 -1.64
N PRO A 224 32.30 -33.90 -2.88
CA PRO A 224 32.49 -34.78 -4.04
C PRO A 224 33.81 -35.56 -4.01
N GLU A 225 34.71 -35.26 -3.08
CA GLU A 225 36.04 -35.87 -2.98
C GLU A 225 36.02 -37.33 -2.46
N GLY A 226 34.89 -37.79 -1.95
CA GLY A 226 34.72 -39.17 -1.46
C GLY A 226 35.32 -39.44 -0.08
N GLU A 227 35.92 -38.44 0.56
CA GLU A 227 36.47 -38.58 1.92
C GLU A 227 35.37 -38.77 2.97
N PRO A 228 35.62 -39.55 4.05
CA PRO A 228 34.72 -39.65 5.18
C PRO A 228 34.34 -38.29 5.74
N VAL A 229 33.04 -38.06 5.92
CA VAL A 229 32.50 -36.79 6.40
C VAL A 229 32.30 -36.86 7.91
N GLU A 230 32.95 -35.95 8.63
CA GLU A 230 32.74 -35.74 10.05
C GLU A 230 31.61 -34.72 10.26
N ILE A 231 30.54 -35.12 10.95
CA ILE A 231 29.48 -34.20 11.38
C ILE A 231 29.99 -33.46 12.61
N VAL A 232 30.28 -32.17 12.42
CA VAL A 232 30.81 -31.29 13.48
C VAL A 232 29.69 -30.90 14.45
N LYS A 233 28.53 -30.52 13.92
CA LYS A 233 27.40 -30.05 14.74
C LYS A 233 26.08 -30.18 13.99
N CYS A 234 25.04 -30.70 14.64
CA CYS A 234 23.66 -30.57 14.13
C CYS A 234 23.02 -29.32 14.77
N LEU A 235 22.63 -28.34 13.95
CA LEU A 235 21.98 -27.11 14.41
C LEU A 235 20.47 -27.29 14.58
N THR A 236 19.86 -28.21 13.82
CA THR A 236 18.48 -28.66 14.00
C THR A 236 18.42 -29.64 15.17
N GLY A 237 17.94 -29.22 16.34
CA GLY A 237 18.17 -30.00 17.56
C GLY A 237 17.08 -30.06 18.63
N GLN A 238 15.98 -29.32 18.52
CA GLN A 238 14.87 -29.42 19.48
C GLN A 238 13.53 -29.25 18.72
N PRO A 239 12.52 -30.10 18.94
CA PRO A 239 11.15 -29.82 18.51
C PRO A 239 10.73 -28.43 19.04
N GLY A 240 10.50 -27.47 18.14
CA GLY A 240 10.17 -26.08 18.47
C GLY A 240 11.29 -25.04 18.31
N GLY A 241 12.52 -25.45 17.99
CA GLY A 241 13.63 -24.52 17.75
C GLY A 241 13.65 -23.96 16.32
N GLY A 242 13.05 -22.79 16.12
CA GLY A 242 13.41 -21.70 15.19
C GLY A 242 13.59 -21.94 13.67
N LEU A 243 14.23 -23.04 13.25
CA LEU A 243 14.66 -23.28 11.87
C LEU A 243 13.57 -24.08 11.13
N SER A 244 12.63 -23.35 10.56
CA SER A 244 11.57 -23.70 9.58
C SER A 244 11.58 -25.09 8.92
N GLY A 245 11.40 -26.17 9.70
CA GLY A 245 11.29 -27.53 9.14
C GLY A 245 12.51 -27.98 8.32
N ALA A 246 13.66 -27.34 8.54
CA ALA A 246 14.91 -27.57 7.82
C ALA A 246 15.89 -28.38 8.66
N LEU A 247 16.65 -29.26 8.01
CA LEU A 247 17.79 -29.96 8.59
C LEU A 247 19.07 -29.18 8.30
N VAL A 248 19.61 -28.50 9.30
CA VAL A 248 20.80 -27.66 9.23
C VAL A 248 21.89 -28.27 10.09
N PHE A 249 23.08 -28.48 9.51
CA PHE A 249 24.21 -29.05 10.21
C PHE A 249 25.53 -28.61 9.58
N VAL A 250 26.61 -28.72 10.34
CA VAL A 250 27.98 -28.42 9.89
C VAL A 250 28.73 -29.74 9.73
N ALA A 251 29.35 -29.91 8.59
CA ALA A 251 30.12 -31.09 8.24
C ALA A 251 31.48 -30.70 7.68
N ARG A 252 32.48 -31.57 7.79
CA ARG A 252 33.81 -31.38 7.18
C ARG A 252 34.40 -32.71 6.73
N THR A 253 35.41 -32.65 5.86
CA THR A 253 36.32 -33.78 5.62
C THR A 253 37.68 -33.47 6.21
N ARG A 254 38.68 -34.34 5.99
CA ARG A 254 40.05 -34.10 6.49
C ARG A 254 40.74 -32.98 5.73
N THR A 255 40.45 -32.85 4.44
CA THR A 255 41.12 -31.90 3.54
C THR A 255 40.24 -30.72 3.13
N ALA A 256 38.91 -30.83 3.22
CA ALA A 256 37.99 -29.78 2.83
C ALA A 256 37.67 -28.80 3.96
N ILE A 257 37.41 -27.56 3.57
CA ILE A 257 36.88 -26.53 4.47
C ILE A 257 35.50 -26.98 4.97
N PRO A 258 35.18 -26.77 6.26
CA PRO A 258 33.86 -27.05 6.82
C PRO A 258 32.75 -26.37 6.03
N LYS A 259 31.66 -27.11 5.83
CA LYS A 259 30.47 -26.66 5.11
C LYS A 259 29.27 -26.69 6.04
N LEU A 260 28.50 -25.60 6.07
CA LEU A 260 27.17 -25.58 6.65
C LEU A 260 26.20 -26.07 5.57
N ILE A 261 25.47 -27.12 5.89
CA ILE A 261 24.57 -27.82 5.00
C ILE A 261 23.15 -27.62 5.52
N LYS A 262 22.26 -27.13 4.65
CA LYS A 262 20.83 -27.01 4.92
C LYS A 262 20.05 -27.84 3.90
N LEU A 263 19.24 -28.76 4.41
CA LEU A 263 18.28 -29.55 3.67
C LEU A 263 16.88 -29.12 4.09
N CYS A 264 16.11 -28.53 3.19
CA CYS A 264 14.76 -28.03 3.45
C CYS A 264 13.84 -28.32 2.26
N ASP A 265 12.59 -27.87 2.32
CA ASP A 265 11.72 -27.89 1.14
C ASP A 265 12.39 -27.14 -0.02
N TRP A 266 12.23 -27.64 -1.25
CA TRP A 266 12.82 -27.04 -2.44
C TRP A 266 12.49 -25.55 -2.56
N HIS A 267 11.25 -25.13 -2.27
CA HIS A 267 10.85 -23.74 -2.37
C HIS A 267 11.54 -22.87 -1.34
N THR A 268 11.69 -23.36 -0.10
CA THR A 268 12.48 -22.69 0.94
C THR A 268 13.95 -22.57 0.54
N ALA A 269 14.54 -23.64 0.01
CA ALA A 269 15.93 -23.64 -0.45
C ALA A 269 16.16 -22.64 -1.59
N GLN A 270 15.22 -22.58 -2.54
CA GLN A 270 15.28 -21.67 -3.68
C GLN A 270 15.10 -20.21 -3.24
N ALA A 271 14.13 -19.93 -2.36
CA ALA A 271 13.92 -18.59 -1.80
C ALA A 271 15.16 -18.10 -1.04
N GLU A 272 15.75 -18.96 -0.21
CA GLU A 272 16.96 -18.64 0.53
C GLU A 272 18.18 -18.50 -0.39
N TYR A 273 18.33 -19.32 -1.43
CA TYR A 273 19.37 -19.12 -2.44
C TYR A 273 19.23 -17.77 -3.15
N GLU A 274 18.00 -17.35 -3.45
CA GLU A 274 17.72 -16.06 -4.08
C GLU A 274 18.00 -14.89 -3.14
N GLY A 275 17.59 -14.98 -1.87
CA GLY A 275 18.00 -14.04 -0.83
C GLY A 275 19.54 -13.97 -0.71
N ALA A 276 20.18 -15.13 -0.58
CA ALA A 276 21.63 -15.24 -0.51
C ALA A 276 22.33 -14.63 -1.74
N ARG A 277 21.78 -14.81 -2.95
CA ARG A 277 22.43 -14.38 -4.20
C ARG A 277 22.14 -12.93 -4.59
N PHE A 278 20.90 -12.46 -4.44
CA PHE A 278 20.47 -11.16 -4.97
C PHE A 278 20.42 -10.08 -3.89
N VAL A 279 20.13 -10.46 -2.66
CA VAL A 279 20.08 -9.54 -1.53
C VAL A 279 21.43 -9.46 -0.84
N ILE A 280 22.03 -10.62 -0.55
CA ILE A 280 23.13 -10.73 0.40
C ILE A 280 24.50 -10.78 -0.29
N GLY A 281 24.63 -11.62 -1.32
CA GLY A 281 25.89 -11.88 -2.05
C GLY A 281 26.57 -10.61 -2.59
N PRO A 282 25.85 -9.65 -3.19
CA PRO A 282 26.45 -8.40 -3.67
C PRO A 282 26.92 -7.49 -2.52
N ARG A 283 26.41 -7.71 -1.29
CA ARG A 283 26.61 -6.82 -0.15
C ARG A 283 27.54 -7.41 0.92
N LEU A 284 27.69 -8.74 1.00
CA LEU A 284 28.42 -9.45 2.07
C LEU A 284 29.40 -10.53 1.54
N THR A 285 30.09 -10.27 0.43
CA THR A 285 31.00 -11.25 -0.21
C THR A 285 32.09 -11.82 0.71
N ASN A 286 32.45 -11.10 1.79
CA ASN A 286 33.47 -11.52 2.76
C ASN A 286 32.89 -11.94 4.14
N PHE A 287 31.57 -11.85 4.34
CA PHE A 287 30.96 -11.92 5.68
C PHE A 287 29.72 -12.81 5.76
N ALA A 288 29.23 -13.30 4.62
CA ALA A 288 28.20 -14.33 4.56
C ALA A 288 28.86 -15.67 4.21
N ALA A 289 28.29 -16.75 4.71
CA ALA A 289 28.66 -18.08 4.27
C ALA A 289 28.44 -18.15 2.74
N VAL A 290 29.50 -18.40 1.97
CA VAL A 290 29.40 -18.39 0.50
C VAL A 290 28.65 -19.64 0.10
N THR A 291 27.52 -19.49 -0.60
CA THR A 291 26.83 -20.64 -1.18
C THR A 291 27.78 -21.36 -2.13
N VAL A 292 28.27 -22.53 -1.70
CA VAL A 292 28.98 -23.46 -2.59
C VAL A 292 27.90 -24.08 -3.40
N THR A 293 27.78 -23.64 -4.65
CA THR A 293 26.85 -24.29 -5.54
C THR A 293 27.43 -25.68 -5.84
N PRO A 294 26.78 -26.78 -5.42
CA PRO A 294 27.30 -28.10 -5.68
C PRO A 294 27.09 -28.39 -7.17
N GLY A 295 28.03 -27.95 -8.01
CA GLY A 295 27.94 -27.94 -9.47
C GLY A 295 27.70 -26.55 -10.06
N ASN A 296 28.63 -26.11 -10.93
CA ASN A 296 28.51 -25.11 -12.02
C ASN A 296 27.67 -23.80 -11.83
N ASP A 297 27.41 -23.30 -10.62
CA ASP A 297 26.65 -22.05 -10.35
C ASP A 297 25.11 -22.09 -10.59
N THR A 298 24.45 -23.27 -10.57
CA THR A 298 22.99 -23.46 -10.80
C THR A 298 22.05 -23.49 -9.60
N GLY A 299 22.40 -22.90 -8.46
CA GLY A 299 21.48 -22.86 -7.31
C GLY A 299 21.42 -24.15 -6.48
N PRO A 300 20.38 -24.29 -5.62
CA PRO A 300 20.28 -25.44 -4.72
C PRO A 300 20.17 -26.74 -5.51
N SER A 301 20.70 -27.83 -4.95
CA SER A 301 20.54 -29.16 -5.57
C SER A 301 19.20 -29.77 -5.16
N LEU A 302 18.43 -30.26 -6.13
CA LEU A 302 17.14 -30.91 -5.90
C LEU A 302 17.34 -32.38 -5.53
N PHE A 303 16.70 -32.80 -4.44
CA PHE A 303 16.61 -34.19 -4.00
C PHE A 303 15.16 -34.63 -3.97
N ARG A 304 14.89 -35.84 -4.43
CA ARG A 304 13.62 -36.52 -4.23
C ARG A 304 13.82 -37.75 -3.37
N GLU A 305 12.86 -37.94 -2.48
CA GLU A 305 12.79 -39.13 -1.67
C GLU A 305 12.08 -40.24 -2.43
N THR A 306 12.67 -41.43 -2.45
CA THR A 306 12.06 -42.58 -3.09
C THR A 306 10.73 -42.89 -2.40
N GLY A 307 9.63 -42.80 -3.15
CA GLY A 307 8.29 -43.05 -2.63
C GLY A 307 7.63 -41.87 -1.88
N SER A 308 8.22 -40.67 -1.91
CA SER A 308 7.63 -39.46 -1.35
C SER A 308 7.53 -38.36 -2.41
N GLU A 309 6.41 -37.62 -2.41
CA GLU A 309 6.20 -36.49 -3.32
C GLU A 309 7.02 -35.25 -2.91
N ARG A 310 7.71 -35.30 -1.76
CA ARG A 310 8.44 -34.16 -1.23
C ARG A 310 9.74 -33.94 -1.99
N ALA A 311 9.88 -32.71 -2.51
CA ALA A 311 11.10 -32.20 -3.11
C ALA A 311 11.92 -31.47 -2.05
N LEU A 312 13.15 -31.92 -1.81
CA LEU A 312 14.10 -31.28 -0.90
C LEU A 312 15.12 -30.47 -1.69
N GLY A 313 15.44 -29.28 -1.23
CA GLY A 313 16.57 -28.50 -1.74
C GLY A 313 17.76 -28.59 -0.79
N LEU A 314 18.96 -28.74 -1.35
CA LEU A 314 20.23 -28.69 -0.63
C LEU A 314 20.90 -27.35 -0.88
N LEU A 315 21.16 -26.63 0.21
CA LEU A 315 22.04 -25.48 0.27
C LEU A 315 23.31 -25.86 1.00
N VAL A 316 24.45 -25.52 0.41
CA VAL A 316 25.76 -25.74 1.00
C VAL A 316 26.45 -24.39 1.09
N TYR A 317 26.97 -24.07 2.26
CA TYR A 317 27.68 -22.84 2.50
C TYR A 317 29.11 -23.12 2.98
N THR A 318 30.13 -22.52 2.37
CA THR A 318 31.50 -22.60 2.89
C THR A 318 31.62 -21.71 4.10
N ILE A 319 32.19 -22.26 5.16
CA ILE A 319 32.58 -21.51 6.34
C ILE A 319 34.00 -20.95 6.11
N VAL A 320 34.11 -19.88 5.31
CA VAL A 320 35.36 -19.12 5.07
C VAL A 320 35.89 -18.46 6.36
N GLY A 321 37.17 -18.65 6.69
CA GLY A 321 37.85 -17.91 7.77
C GLY A 321 38.39 -18.75 8.94
N THR A 322 38.33 -20.08 8.87
CA THR A 322 38.86 -20.97 9.90
C THR A 322 39.79 -22.06 9.31
N PRO A 323 41.04 -21.74 8.98
CA PRO A 323 41.96 -22.71 8.34
C PRO A 323 42.46 -23.84 9.26
N GLY A 324 42.05 -23.90 10.53
CA GLY A 324 42.65 -24.82 11.50
C GLY A 324 41.75 -25.22 12.66
N GLY A 325 41.03 -26.33 12.49
CA GLY A 325 40.81 -27.32 13.56
C GLY A 325 39.60 -27.16 14.47
N ASP A 326 39.36 -25.99 15.06
CA ASP A 326 38.31 -25.84 16.10
C ASP A 326 37.15 -24.96 15.62
N LEU A 327 35.98 -25.59 15.43
CA LEU A 327 34.77 -25.00 14.84
C LEU A 327 33.67 -24.97 15.87
N SER A 328 33.96 -24.36 17.01
CA SER A 328 32.99 -24.08 18.07
C SER A 328 32.00 -22.99 17.63
N ILE A 329 31.18 -23.29 16.63
CA ILE A 329 30.15 -22.37 16.14
C ILE A 329 29.01 -22.35 17.17
N ARG A 330 28.70 -21.18 17.70
CA ARG A 330 27.69 -20.96 18.75
C ARG A 330 26.77 -19.82 18.29
N SER A 331 25.46 -20.00 18.46
CA SER A 331 24.54 -18.88 18.21
C SER A 331 24.73 -17.77 19.24
N LEU A 332 24.32 -16.56 18.91
CA LEU A 332 24.22 -15.46 19.87
C LEU A 332 23.33 -15.89 21.05
N GLY A 333 22.24 -16.61 20.79
CA GLY A 333 21.39 -17.20 21.84
C GLY A 333 22.19 -18.11 22.79
N HIS A 334 23.02 -19.01 22.25
CA HIS A 334 23.88 -19.88 23.05
C HIS A 334 24.95 -19.10 23.83
N GLU A 335 25.61 -18.15 23.18
CA GLU A 335 26.61 -17.27 23.80
C GLU A 335 26.02 -16.48 24.98
N LEU A 336 24.81 -15.94 24.80
CA LEU A 336 24.05 -15.24 25.84
C LEU A 336 23.67 -16.15 27.01
N THR A 337 23.30 -17.41 26.74
CA THR A 337 23.05 -18.38 27.81
C THR A 337 24.32 -18.70 28.60
N GLN A 338 25.48 -18.79 27.94
CA GLN A 338 26.77 -18.99 28.62
C GLN A 338 27.22 -17.80 29.47
N LEU A 339 26.79 -16.56 29.15
CA LEU A 339 27.02 -15.40 30.01
C LEU A 339 26.42 -15.54 31.42
N ARG A 340 25.40 -16.39 31.61
CA ARG A 340 24.82 -16.64 32.94
C ARG A 340 25.81 -17.34 33.86
N THR A 341 26.61 -18.24 33.30
CA THR A 341 27.60 -19.03 34.05
C THR A 341 28.99 -18.40 34.02
N GLU A 342 29.31 -17.63 32.98
CA GLU A 342 30.61 -16.99 32.79
C GLU A 342 30.46 -15.54 32.32
N PRO A 343 30.15 -14.60 33.24
CA PRO A 343 29.86 -13.21 32.88
C PRO A 343 31.01 -12.48 32.18
N SER A 344 32.27 -12.86 32.43
CA SER A 344 33.47 -12.30 31.77
C SER A 344 33.47 -12.48 30.25
N ARG A 345 32.68 -13.41 29.69
CA ARG A 345 32.58 -13.58 28.24
C ARG A 345 31.96 -12.36 27.55
N ILE A 346 31.29 -11.46 28.29
CA ILE A 346 30.73 -10.22 27.73
C ILE A 346 31.80 -9.34 27.08
N ASP A 347 33.01 -9.31 27.64
CA ASP A 347 34.13 -8.50 27.16
C ASP A 347 34.58 -8.95 25.76
N THR A 348 34.34 -10.21 25.42
CA THR A 348 34.60 -10.76 24.10
C THR A 348 33.37 -10.71 23.19
N LEU A 349 32.17 -10.96 23.71
CA LEU A 349 30.95 -11.06 22.92
C LEU A 349 30.44 -9.70 22.44
N LEU A 350 30.49 -8.67 23.28
CA LEU A 350 29.96 -7.35 22.96
C LEU A 350 30.71 -6.69 21.78
N PRO A 351 32.06 -6.62 21.74
CA PRO A 351 32.76 -6.08 20.57
C PRO A 351 32.44 -6.86 19.30
N ARG A 352 32.29 -8.17 19.39
CA ARG A 352 31.94 -9.03 18.25
C ARG A 352 30.54 -8.72 17.73
N LEU A 353 29.56 -8.56 18.63
CA LEU A 353 28.21 -8.16 18.26
C LEU A 353 28.22 -6.76 17.63
N GLN A 354 28.88 -5.78 18.25
CA GLN A 354 28.99 -4.41 17.71
C GLN A 354 29.59 -4.41 16.31
N GLN A 355 30.70 -5.12 16.12
CA GLN A 355 31.35 -5.24 14.82
C GLN A 355 30.44 -5.94 13.79
N THR A 356 29.63 -6.92 14.21
CA THR A 356 28.66 -7.60 13.35
C THR A 356 27.51 -6.66 12.94
N LEU A 357 26.91 -5.95 13.90
CA LEU A 357 25.88 -4.95 13.66
C LEU A 357 26.39 -3.82 12.73
N GLU A 358 27.65 -3.45 12.87
CA GLU A 358 28.28 -2.41 12.07
C GLU A 358 28.62 -2.90 10.65
N GLN A 359 29.44 -3.93 10.55
CA GLN A 359 30.07 -4.36 9.30
C GLN A 359 29.18 -5.28 8.48
N VAL A 360 28.28 -6.04 9.11
CA VAL A 360 27.41 -7.00 8.43
C VAL A 360 26.03 -6.36 8.18
N LEU A 361 25.27 -6.03 9.24
CA LEU A 361 23.93 -5.46 9.06
C LEU A 361 23.95 -4.08 8.39
N GLY A 362 24.98 -3.27 8.66
CA GLY A 362 25.15 -1.98 8.00
C GLY A 362 25.34 -2.08 6.48
N GLN A 363 26.02 -3.13 6.02
CA GLN A 363 26.20 -3.36 4.58
C GLN A 363 24.91 -3.93 3.96
N LEU A 364 24.20 -4.80 4.67
CA LEU A 364 22.93 -5.38 4.21
C LEU A 364 21.84 -4.34 3.96
N HIS A 365 21.64 -3.39 4.86
CA HIS A 365 20.60 -2.37 4.69
C HIS A 365 20.99 -1.25 3.70
N GLY A 366 22.24 -1.24 3.21
CA GLY A 366 22.75 -0.25 2.28
C GLY A 366 23.02 1.10 2.94
N ARG A 367 23.81 1.97 2.27
CA ARG A 367 24.17 3.29 2.80
C ARG A 367 23.04 4.33 2.75
N THR A 368 21.96 4.05 2.02
CA THR A 368 20.82 4.98 1.90
C THR A 368 19.52 4.19 1.88
N PRO A 369 18.86 4.01 3.03
CA PRO A 369 17.53 3.41 3.08
C PRO A 369 16.54 4.24 2.25
N ARG A 370 15.61 3.57 1.57
CA ARG A 370 14.53 4.24 0.86
C ARG A 370 13.36 4.43 1.84
N LEU A 371 12.94 5.66 2.06
CA LEU A 371 11.68 5.89 2.78
C LEU A 371 10.53 5.48 1.85
N ASP A 372 9.76 4.49 2.27
CA ASP A 372 8.61 3.99 1.52
C ASP A 372 7.37 4.00 2.41
N LYS A 373 6.20 4.27 1.83
CA LYS A 373 4.94 4.36 2.57
C LYS A 373 4.05 3.21 2.18
N ARG A 374 3.84 2.27 3.10
CA ARG A 374 3.00 1.09 2.90
C ARG A 374 2.09 0.87 4.10
N THR A 375 1.01 0.12 3.91
CA THR A 375 0.15 -0.28 5.02
C THR A 375 0.90 -1.22 5.96
N LEU A 376 0.45 -1.30 7.22
CA LEU A 376 1.02 -2.23 8.20
C LEU A 376 1.04 -3.68 7.69
N TRP A 377 -0.01 -4.07 6.97
CA TRP A 377 -0.13 -5.38 6.34
C TRP A 377 0.82 -5.56 5.15
N GLN A 378 1.05 -4.53 4.34
CA GLN A 378 2.05 -4.61 3.26
C GLN A 378 3.47 -4.77 3.79
N TRP A 379 3.75 -4.24 4.99
CA TRP A 379 5.04 -4.41 5.63
C TRP A 379 5.20 -5.76 6.33
N LEU A 380 4.14 -6.28 6.95
CA LEU A 380 4.21 -7.48 7.79
C LEU A 380 3.72 -8.76 7.11
N GLY A 381 2.99 -8.63 6.00
CA GLY A 381 2.39 -9.72 5.24
C GLY A 381 1.80 -10.81 6.14
N ASN A 382 2.38 -12.00 6.01
CA ASN A 382 1.91 -13.25 6.64
C ASN A 382 2.18 -13.34 8.15
N VAL A 383 2.89 -12.38 8.76
CA VAL A 383 3.30 -12.44 10.17
C VAL A 383 2.12 -12.14 11.11
N LEU A 384 1.15 -11.34 10.66
CA LEU A 384 -0.01 -10.97 11.46
C LEU A 384 -1.15 -12.02 11.34
N PRO A 385 -1.87 -12.34 12.43
CA PRO A 385 -3.00 -13.26 12.36
C PRO A 385 -4.16 -12.65 11.55
N PRO A 386 -4.94 -13.49 10.83
CA PRO A 386 -6.14 -13.03 10.16
C PRO A 386 -7.17 -12.54 11.19
N LEU A 387 -7.75 -11.37 10.91
CA LEU A 387 -8.67 -10.62 11.76
C LEU A 387 -10.13 -11.08 11.60
N TYR A 388 -10.48 -11.53 10.40
CA TYR A 388 -11.81 -12.03 10.06
C TYR A 388 -11.77 -13.51 9.67
N ARG A 389 -12.81 -14.23 10.08
CA ARG A 389 -13.11 -15.58 9.57
C ARG A 389 -14.31 -15.45 8.65
N ILE A 390 -14.30 -16.16 7.53
CA ILE A 390 -15.48 -16.27 6.69
C ILE A 390 -15.96 -17.71 6.80
N GLU A 391 -17.15 -17.88 7.36
CA GLU A 391 -17.85 -19.16 7.46
C GLU A 391 -18.85 -19.23 6.30
N LEU A 392 -18.76 -20.31 5.51
CA LEU A 392 -19.71 -20.51 4.41
C LEU A 392 -21.11 -20.72 5.00
N SER A 393 -22.13 -20.06 4.46
CA SER A 393 -23.51 -20.24 4.92
C SER A 393 -24.13 -21.50 4.31
N ASP A 394 -24.84 -22.30 5.11
CA ASP A 394 -25.53 -23.52 4.64
C ASP A 394 -26.60 -23.26 3.56
N ASP A 395 -27.13 -22.03 3.46
CA ASP A 395 -28.04 -21.58 2.39
C ASP A 395 -27.37 -21.47 1.00
N SER A 396 -26.07 -21.78 0.89
CA SER A 396 -25.48 -22.08 -0.40
C SER A 396 -26.01 -23.45 -0.87
N GLU A 397 -27.25 -23.50 -1.36
CA GLU A 397 -27.55 -24.50 -2.37
C GLU A 397 -26.44 -24.38 -3.40
N ALA A 398 -25.64 -25.44 -3.55
CA ALA A 398 -24.56 -25.54 -4.50
C ALA A 398 -25.12 -25.61 -5.94
N THR A 399 -25.99 -24.67 -6.30
CA THR A 399 -26.43 -24.40 -7.67
C THR A 399 -25.25 -23.75 -8.36
N ALA A 400 -24.39 -24.62 -8.87
CA ALA A 400 -23.32 -24.32 -9.82
C ALA A 400 -22.48 -23.10 -9.45
N THR A 401 -21.51 -23.30 -8.54
CA THR A 401 -20.28 -22.51 -8.57
C THR A 401 -19.66 -22.73 -9.95
N THR A 402 -20.03 -21.88 -10.91
CA THR A 402 -19.45 -21.90 -12.24
C THR A 402 -18.05 -21.35 -12.06
N LEU A 403 -17.08 -22.25 -11.90
CA LEU A 403 -15.66 -21.94 -11.99
C LEU A 403 -15.38 -21.46 -13.41
N VAL A 404 -15.54 -20.15 -13.66
CA VAL A 404 -15.18 -19.56 -14.95
C VAL A 404 -13.68 -19.27 -14.90
N SER A 405 -12.93 -19.93 -15.77
CA SER A 405 -11.52 -19.60 -16.01
C SER A 405 -11.46 -18.29 -16.79
N TYR A 406 -11.11 -17.19 -16.13
CA TYR A 406 -10.70 -15.96 -16.80
C TYR A 406 -9.17 -15.92 -16.86
N HIS A 407 -8.61 -16.25 -18.03
CA HIS A 407 -7.19 -16.04 -18.33
C HIS A 407 -7.02 -14.63 -18.94
N ALA A 408 -6.54 -13.68 -18.13
CA ALA A 408 -5.75 -12.49 -18.50
C ALA A 408 -6.07 -11.32 -17.57
N GLN A 409 -5.31 -11.17 -16.47
CA GLN A 409 -4.90 -9.87 -15.88
C GLN A 409 -4.02 -10.13 -14.65
N GLY A 410 -3.09 -9.21 -14.36
CA GLY A 410 -2.05 -9.36 -13.34
C GLY A 410 -2.50 -8.76 -12.00
N PHE A 411 -2.88 -9.60 -11.04
CA PHE A 411 -3.84 -9.21 -10.01
C PHE A 411 -3.33 -8.71 -8.64
N LYS A 412 -2.03 -8.50 -8.37
CA LYS A 412 -1.63 -8.12 -6.99
C LYS A 412 -2.10 -6.72 -6.53
N PRO A 413 -2.02 -5.65 -7.35
CA PRO A 413 -2.56 -4.34 -6.97
C PRO A 413 -4.08 -4.27 -7.14
N GLU A 414 -4.62 -4.91 -8.17
CA GLU A 414 -6.03 -4.84 -8.55
C GLU A 414 -6.93 -5.69 -7.66
N SER A 415 -6.48 -6.85 -7.16
CA SER A 415 -7.25 -7.60 -6.17
C SER A 415 -7.28 -6.91 -4.81
N ALA A 416 -6.17 -6.31 -4.39
CA ALA A 416 -6.16 -5.43 -3.22
C ALA A 416 -7.04 -4.18 -3.44
N ALA A 417 -7.16 -3.67 -4.67
CA ALA A 417 -8.03 -2.55 -5.03
C ALA A 417 -9.52 -2.94 -5.14
N LEU A 418 -9.85 -4.12 -5.71
CA LEU A 418 -11.21 -4.69 -5.78
C LEU A 418 -11.71 -5.02 -4.37
N LEU A 419 -10.83 -5.60 -3.56
CA LEU A 419 -11.09 -5.83 -2.16
C LEU A 419 -11.19 -4.48 -1.45
N ALA A 420 -10.24 -3.54 -1.56
CA ALA A 420 -10.36 -2.18 -1.01
C ALA A 420 -11.61 -1.39 -1.47
N ALA A 421 -12.16 -1.69 -2.65
CA ALA A 421 -13.41 -1.14 -3.16
C ALA A 421 -14.66 -1.78 -2.53
N THR A 422 -14.52 -2.97 -1.95
CA THR A 422 -15.50 -3.53 -1.02
C THR A 422 -15.50 -2.62 0.21
N ASP A 423 -16.67 -2.12 0.62
CA ASP A 423 -16.75 -1.21 1.77
C ASP A 423 -16.44 -1.96 3.07
N TRP A 424 -15.16 -2.08 3.43
CA TRP A 424 -14.71 -2.78 4.64
C TRP A 424 -15.31 -2.22 5.92
N ARG A 425 -15.79 -0.97 5.88
CA ARG A 425 -16.50 -0.37 7.02
C ARG A 425 -17.86 -1.02 7.27
N ALA A 426 -18.41 -1.72 6.27
CA ALA A 426 -19.67 -2.46 6.34
C ALA A 426 -19.50 -3.94 6.73
N LEU A 427 -18.27 -4.44 6.91
CA LEU A 427 -18.00 -5.79 7.41
C LEU A 427 -18.28 -5.88 8.92
N THR A 428 -19.53 -6.19 9.27
CA THR A 428 -19.94 -6.52 10.62
C THR A 428 -19.95 -8.04 10.85
N GLU A 429 -19.82 -8.48 12.11
CA GLU A 429 -20.07 -9.88 12.45
C GLU A 429 -21.49 -10.26 11.99
N GLY A 430 -21.60 -11.35 11.23
CA GLY A 430 -22.84 -11.78 10.61
C GLY A 430 -23.08 -11.26 9.19
N ALA A 431 -22.28 -10.33 8.68
CA ALA A 431 -22.39 -9.82 7.32
C ALA A 431 -22.19 -10.97 6.32
N VAL A 432 -23.17 -11.18 5.43
CA VAL A 432 -23.01 -12.10 4.32
C VAL A 432 -22.28 -11.35 3.23
N ILE A 433 -20.99 -11.67 3.04
CA ILE A 433 -20.26 -11.15 1.89
C ILE A 433 -20.31 -12.14 0.76
N GLU A 434 -20.44 -11.57 -0.43
CA GLU A 434 -20.30 -12.29 -1.66
C GLU A 434 -19.04 -11.78 -2.33
N LEU A 435 -17.95 -12.52 -2.15
CA LEU A 435 -16.73 -12.27 -2.88
C LEU A 435 -16.96 -12.80 -4.28
N THR A 436 -17.04 -11.91 -5.27
CA THR A 436 -17.03 -12.25 -6.69
C THR A 436 -15.61 -12.04 -7.21
N ASP A 437 -15.14 -12.96 -8.04
CA ASP A 437 -13.84 -12.88 -8.70
C ASP A 437 -12.60 -12.80 -7.79
N ALA A 438 -12.71 -13.26 -6.54
CA ALA A 438 -11.59 -13.23 -5.59
C ALA A 438 -10.57 -14.33 -5.91
N PRO A 439 -9.30 -14.00 -6.21
CA PRO A 439 -8.30 -15.02 -6.52
C PRO A 439 -7.91 -15.79 -5.27
N LEU A 440 -7.88 -17.11 -5.40
CA LEU A 440 -7.36 -18.04 -4.41
C LEU A 440 -5.84 -17.83 -4.22
N VAL A 441 -5.34 -17.43 -3.05
CA VAL A 441 -3.89 -17.15 -2.89
C VAL A 441 -3.13 -18.30 -2.25
N GLU A 442 -3.70 -18.99 -1.27
CA GLU A 442 -3.06 -20.11 -0.59
C GLU A 442 -4.11 -21.10 -0.06
N ILE A 443 -3.93 -22.40 -0.32
CA ILE A 443 -4.80 -23.49 0.17
C ILE A 443 -3.99 -24.39 1.08
N ALA A 444 -4.42 -24.54 2.34
CA ALA A 444 -3.98 -25.59 3.23
C ALA A 444 -5.13 -26.59 3.43
N MET A 445 -4.85 -27.88 3.27
CA MET A 445 -5.85 -28.95 3.41
C MET A 445 -5.49 -29.83 4.60
N ASP A 446 -6.44 -30.08 5.50
CA ASP A 446 -6.37 -31.14 6.50
C ASP A 446 -7.45 -32.21 6.22
N ALA A 447 -7.46 -33.29 7.02
CA ALA A 447 -8.38 -34.40 6.83
C ALA A 447 -9.86 -33.98 6.78
N ASN A 448 -10.26 -32.86 7.40
CA ASN A 448 -11.65 -32.40 7.56
C ASN A 448 -11.89 -30.91 7.26
N THR A 449 -10.87 -30.16 6.86
CA THR A 449 -10.92 -28.70 6.65
C THR A 449 -10.10 -28.29 5.43
N VAL A 450 -10.64 -27.37 4.62
CA VAL A 450 -9.85 -26.60 3.67
C VAL A 450 -9.72 -25.17 4.19
N THR A 451 -8.49 -24.71 4.39
CA THR A 451 -8.18 -23.35 4.79
C THR A 451 -7.66 -22.57 3.59
N VAL A 452 -8.33 -21.49 3.21
CA VAL A 452 -7.86 -20.54 2.20
C VAL A 452 -7.40 -19.26 2.89
N THR A 453 -6.16 -18.83 2.62
CA THR A 453 -5.55 -17.64 3.24
C THR A 453 -5.23 -16.60 2.17
N HIS A 454 -5.58 -15.33 2.42
CA HIS A 454 -5.12 -14.20 1.60
C HIS A 454 -4.17 -13.32 2.42
N PRO A 455 -2.87 -13.32 2.11
CA PRO A 455 -1.82 -12.71 2.95
C PRO A 455 -1.98 -11.19 3.11
N ASP A 456 -2.50 -10.50 2.09
CA ASP A 456 -2.60 -9.04 2.09
C ASP A 456 -3.90 -8.48 2.71
N LEU A 457 -4.87 -9.34 3.07
CA LEU A 457 -6.24 -8.91 3.41
C LEU A 457 -6.69 -9.29 4.82
N GLY A 458 -5.85 -10.00 5.57
CA GLY A 458 -6.13 -10.30 6.98
C GLY A 458 -7.39 -11.13 7.22
N PHE A 459 -7.79 -12.02 6.31
CA PHE A 459 -8.87 -12.99 6.57
C PHE A 459 -8.49 -14.42 6.22
N ARG A 460 -9.16 -15.37 6.89
CA ARG A 460 -9.02 -16.81 6.66
C ARG A 460 -10.40 -17.42 6.35
N LEU A 461 -10.49 -18.10 5.23
CA LEU A 461 -11.64 -18.89 4.82
C LEU A 461 -11.43 -20.32 5.34
N ASN A 462 -12.32 -20.82 6.19
CA ASN A 462 -12.25 -22.19 6.69
C ASN A 462 -13.49 -22.96 6.22
N CYS A 463 -13.30 -23.91 5.33
CA CYS A 463 -14.34 -24.79 4.82
C CYS A 463 -14.30 -26.11 5.59
N VAL A 464 -15.04 -26.20 6.70
CA VAL A 464 -15.19 -27.43 7.51
C VAL A 464 -16.48 -28.13 7.08
N GLY A 465 -16.41 -29.41 6.71
CA GLY A 465 -17.60 -30.23 6.38
C GLY A 465 -18.45 -29.78 5.17
N SER A 466 -18.09 -28.69 4.49
CA SER A 466 -18.80 -28.16 3.32
C SER A 466 -18.64 -29.07 2.08
N PRO A 467 -19.62 -29.11 1.14
CA PRO A 467 -19.45 -29.72 -0.17
C PRO A 467 -18.22 -29.23 -0.93
N ILE A 468 -17.74 -28.00 -0.66
CA ILE A 468 -16.48 -27.47 -1.18
C ILE A 468 -15.27 -28.28 -0.72
N ASN A 469 -15.27 -28.85 0.49
CA ASN A 469 -14.17 -29.68 0.97
C ASN A 469 -14.09 -30.98 0.16
N THR A 470 -15.23 -31.61 -0.11
CA THR A 470 -15.34 -32.78 -1.00
C THR A 470 -14.96 -32.40 -2.44
N LEU A 471 -15.47 -31.26 -2.93
CA LEU A 471 -15.19 -30.76 -4.28
C LEU A 471 -13.69 -30.47 -4.47
N LEU A 472 -13.03 -29.78 -3.53
CA LEU A 472 -11.60 -29.45 -3.59
C LEU A 472 -10.69 -30.64 -3.32
N LYS A 473 -11.14 -31.65 -2.56
CA LYS A 473 -10.43 -32.94 -2.41
C LYS A 473 -10.50 -33.79 -3.67
N ASP A 474 -11.65 -33.78 -4.35
CA ASP A 474 -11.88 -34.58 -5.56
C ASP A 474 -11.41 -33.85 -6.85
N ARG A 475 -11.27 -32.52 -6.81
CA ARG A 475 -10.80 -31.65 -7.91
C ARG A 475 -9.37 -31.19 -7.66
N GLN A 476 -8.40 -31.99 -8.12
CA GLN A 476 -6.97 -31.61 -8.12
C GLN A 476 -6.65 -30.38 -9.01
N ASP A 477 -7.62 -29.84 -9.76
CA ASP A 477 -7.49 -28.75 -10.73
C ASP A 477 -7.76 -27.34 -10.16
N VAL A 478 -8.17 -27.19 -8.90
CA VAL A 478 -8.40 -25.86 -8.31
C VAL A 478 -7.08 -25.19 -7.89
N LYS A 479 -6.61 -24.23 -8.69
CA LYS A 479 -5.32 -23.54 -8.51
C LYS A 479 -5.41 -22.23 -7.73
N THR A 480 -4.27 -21.80 -7.19
CA THR A 480 -4.06 -20.41 -6.78
C THR A 480 -4.26 -19.45 -7.96
N GLY A 481 -5.12 -18.44 -7.81
CA GLY A 481 -5.50 -17.48 -8.84
C GLY A 481 -6.90 -17.67 -9.41
N HIS A 482 -7.59 -18.78 -9.10
CA HIS A 482 -8.96 -18.95 -9.55
C HIS A 482 -9.91 -17.97 -8.85
N PRO A 483 -10.74 -17.23 -9.60
CA PRO A 483 -11.81 -16.45 -9.02
C PRO A 483 -12.80 -17.40 -8.34
N LEU A 484 -12.97 -17.24 -7.03
CA LEU A 484 -14.05 -17.87 -6.31
C LEU A 484 -15.19 -16.89 -6.15
N ARG A 485 -16.41 -17.38 -6.44
CA ARG A 485 -17.61 -16.78 -5.90
C ARG A 485 -17.87 -17.38 -4.52
N VAL A 486 -17.48 -16.68 -3.46
CA VAL A 486 -17.69 -17.14 -2.09
C VAL A 486 -18.78 -16.32 -1.44
N ARG A 487 -19.90 -16.97 -1.12
CA ARG A 487 -20.91 -16.41 -0.23
C ARG A 487 -20.68 -16.98 1.16
N GLY A 488 -20.29 -16.12 2.08
CA GLY A 488 -19.99 -16.53 3.44
C GLY A 488 -20.42 -15.48 4.44
N ARG A 489 -20.88 -15.95 5.59
CA ARG A 489 -21.09 -15.12 6.76
C ARG A 489 -19.72 -14.80 7.36
N VAL A 490 -19.39 -13.53 7.42
CA VAL A 490 -18.21 -13.04 8.11
C VAL A 490 -18.46 -13.22 9.58
N THR A 491 -17.62 -14.00 10.23
CA THR A 491 -17.51 -14.04 11.67
C THR A 491 -16.24 -13.30 12.05
N LEU A 492 -16.33 -12.45 13.08
CA LEU A 492 -15.11 -11.91 13.65
C LEU A 492 -14.30 -13.12 14.11
N ALA A 493 -13.04 -13.24 13.70
CA ALA A 493 -12.23 -14.32 14.23
C ALA A 493 -12.27 -14.13 15.76
N PRO A 494 -12.70 -15.15 16.54
CA PRO A 494 -12.80 -14.98 17.98
C PRO A 494 -11.45 -14.45 18.44
N PRO A 495 -11.43 -13.34 19.21
CA PRO A 495 -10.19 -12.74 19.63
C PRO A 495 -9.33 -13.88 20.16
N PRO A 496 -8.10 -14.06 19.64
CA PRO A 496 -7.23 -15.12 20.10
C PRO A 496 -7.25 -15.15 21.63
N ASP A 497 -7.12 -16.33 22.26
CA ASP A 497 -7.27 -16.44 23.73
C ASP A 497 -6.42 -15.41 24.50
N TRP A 498 -5.29 -14.98 23.93
CA TRP A 498 -4.46 -13.90 24.45
C TRP A 498 -5.07 -12.49 24.35
N VAL A 499 -5.79 -12.15 23.27
CA VAL A 499 -6.57 -10.88 23.14
C VAL A 499 -7.76 -10.89 24.10
N ARG A 500 -8.42 -12.04 24.29
CA ARG A 500 -9.47 -12.19 25.31
C ARG A 500 -8.90 -12.00 26.72
N ALA A 501 -7.71 -12.53 26.98
CA ALA A 501 -7.00 -12.32 28.24
C ALA A 501 -6.55 -10.86 28.42
N LEU A 502 -6.14 -10.16 27.36
CA LEU A 502 -5.80 -8.72 27.35
C LEU A 502 -7.02 -7.83 27.59
N ASN A 503 -8.14 -8.09 26.89
CA ASN A 503 -9.38 -7.32 27.07
C ASN A 503 -10.03 -7.56 28.43
N ALA A 504 -9.80 -8.73 29.04
CA ALA A 504 -10.21 -9.03 30.41
C ALA A 504 -9.30 -8.37 31.46
N ASP A 505 -8.11 -7.90 31.07
CA ASP A 505 -7.18 -7.19 31.93
C ASP A 505 -7.37 -5.66 31.77
N ALA A 506 -8.08 -5.06 32.72
CA ALA A 506 -8.43 -3.65 32.71
C ALA A 506 -7.22 -2.69 32.65
N SER A 507 -6.02 -3.17 33.01
CA SER A 507 -4.78 -2.38 32.94
C SER A 507 -4.27 -2.15 31.51
N VAL A 508 -4.74 -2.98 30.55
CA VAL A 508 -4.25 -3.03 29.17
C VAL A 508 -5.35 -2.75 28.13
N ALA A 509 -6.62 -2.77 28.55
CA ALA A 509 -7.79 -2.61 27.70
C ALA A 509 -7.87 -1.28 26.91
N TRP A 510 -7.02 -0.31 27.23
CA TRP A 510 -6.94 1.00 26.56
C TRP A 510 -5.90 1.05 25.42
N LEU A 511 -4.96 0.10 25.37
CA LEU A 511 -3.89 0.04 24.35
C LEU A 511 -4.34 -0.63 23.05
N LEU A 512 -5.33 -1.50 23.16
CA LEU A 512 -6.14 -1.89 22.03
C LEU A 512 -7.35 -0.94 22.02
N PRO A 513 -7.85 -0.50 20.84
CA PRO A 513 -9.17 0.13 20.80
C PRO A 513 -10.13 -0.73 21.62
N GLN A 514 -10.96 -0.12 22.47
CA GLN A 514 -11.62 -0.72 23.66
C GLN A 514 -12.43 -2.02 23.44
N THR A 515 -12.50 -2.55 22.23
CA THR A 515 -12.92 -3.91 21.89
C THR A 515 -12.07 -4.46 20.73
N TRP A 516 -11.88 -5.78 20.63
CA TRP A 516 -11.32 -6.42 19.42
C TRP A 516 -12.10 -6.02 18.15
N GLU A 517 -13.39 -5.68 18.29
CA GLU A 517 -14.23 -5.08 17.25
C GLU A 517 -13.77 -3.67 16.85
N ALA A 518 -13.24 -2.86 17.78
CA ALA A 518 -12.65 -1.56 17.48
C ALA A 518 -11.23 -1.68 16.89
N ALA A 519 -10.46 -2.73 17.23
CA ALA A 519 -9.23 -3.08 16.53
C ALA A 519 -9.50 -3.57 15.09
N ALA A 520 -10.64 -4.23 14.86
CA ALA A 520 -11.15 -4.54 13.52
C ALA A 520 -11.59 -3.30 12.73
N ARG A 521 -11.82 -2.19 13.43
CA ARG A 521 -12.06 -0.86 12.84
C ARG A 521 -10.77 -0.03 12.67
N LEU A 522 -9.61 -0.46 13.20
CA LEU A 522 -8.33 0.17 12.87
C LEU A 522 -7.98 -0.15 11.42
N PRO A 523 -7.74 0.87 10.58
CA PRO A 523 -7.96 0.73 9.16
C PRO A 523 -6.81 -0.04 8.51
N PHE A 524 -7.17 -1.03 7.68
CA PHE A 524 -6.32 -1.62 6.63
C PHE A 524 -5.59 -0.56 5.76
N ALA A 525 -6.04 0.70 5.81
CA ALA A 525 -5.46 1.86 5.14
C ALA A 525 -4.38 2.61 5.94
N LEU A 526 -4.04 2.23 7.18
CA LEU A 526 -3.04 2.94 7.98
C LEU A 526 -1.66 2.70 7.38
N SER A 527 -1.30 3.64 6.50
CA SER A 527 -0.06 3.62 5.75
C SER A 527 1.00 4.38 6.53
N PHE A 528 2.07 3.69 6.91
CA PHE A 528 3.19 4.29 7.59
C PHE A 528 4.39 4.39 6.65
N SER A 529 5.12 5.50 6.78
CA SER A 529 6.39 5.67 6.10
C SER A 529 7.47 4.98 6.93
N GLY A 530 8.19 4.07 6.32
CA GLY A 530 9.24 3.29 6.97
C GLY A 530 10.46 3.16 6.09
N HIS A 531 11.62 2.95 6.71
CA HIS A 531 12.87 2.76 5.98
C HIS A 531 12.95 1.34 5.40
N ALA A 532 12.78 1.25 4.09
CA ALA A 532 12.97 0.01 3.34
C ALA A 532 14.46 -0.38 3.34
N GLY A 533 14.72 -1.66 3.60
CA GLY A 533 16.00 -2.34 3.59
C GLY A 533 15.91 -3.66 2.84
N ALA A 534 17.04 -4.32 2.70
CA ALA A 534 17.17 -5.45 1.78
C ALA A 534 16.68 -6.79 2.37
N ILE A 535 16.44 -6.86 3.68
CA ILE A 535 15.99 -8.06 4.40
C ILE A 535 14.77 -7.70 5.25
N HIS A 536 13.96 -8.71 5.60
CA HIS A 536 12.79 -8.54 6.46
C HIS A 536 12.61 -9.71 7.42
N GLY A 537 12.61 -9.42 8.72
CA GLY A 537 11.95 -10.22 9.75
C GLY A 537 12.62 -11.55 10.08
N ASP A 538 13.86 -11.78 9.66
CA ASP A 538 14.62 -13.02 9.88
C ASP A 538 15.80 -12.89 10.83
N LEU A 539 16.12 -11.67 11.29
CA LEU A 539 17.20 -11.47 12.25
C LEU A 539 16.77 -11.89 13.67
N ASN A 540 17.32 -13.01 14.14
CA ASN A 540 17.00 -13.61 15.44
C ASN A 540 18.30 -14.03 16.18
N LEU A 541 18.20 -14.39 17.46
CA LEU A 541 19.37 -14.76 18.27
C LEU A 541 20.08 -16.04 17.78
N ASP A 542 19.36 -16.94 17.14
CA ASP A 542 19.90 -18.20 16.63
C ASP A 542 20.49 -18.10 15.22
N ASN A 543 20.16 -17.03 14.50
CA ASN A 543 20.62 -16.77 13.14
C ASN A 543 21.95 -15.99 13.12
N LEU A 544 22.38 -15.46 14.26
CA LEU A 544 23.69 -14.83 14.45
C LEU A 544 24.66 -15.86 15.04
N GLN A 545 25.55 -16.42 14.23
CA GLN A 545 26.49 -17.47 14.64
C GLN A 545 27.91 -16.91 14.82
N PHE A 546 28.58 -17.31 15.90
CA PHE A 546 29.91 -16.87 16.29
C PHE A 546 30.86 -18.08 16.31
N SER A 547 32.10 -17.90 15.84
CA SER A 547 33.17 -18.91 15.96
C SER A 547 34.33 -18.37 16.79
N ASP A 548 35.02 -19.18 17.60
CA ASP A 548 36.09 -18.68 18.46
C ASP A 548 37.26 -18.02 17.68
N ALA A 549 37.38 -18.32 16.39
CA ALA A 549 38.41 -17.78 15.51
C ALA A 549 38.05 -16.44 14.82
N THR A 550 36.78 -16.02 14.81
CA THR A 550 36.33 -14.81 14.09
C THR A 550 35.72 -13.77 15.02
N HIS A 551 36.14 -12.51 14.87
CA HIS A 551 35.53 -11.39 15.58
C HIS A 551 34.14 -11.00 15.03
N LEU A 552 33.77 -11.51 13.84
CA LEU A 552 32.47 -11.25 13.22
C LEU A 552 31.53 -12.44 13.36
N GLY A 553 30.26 -12.12 13.60
CA GLY A 553 29.13 -13.01 13.58
C GLY A 553 28.61 -13.21 12.16
N TRP A 554 28.09 -14.40 11.92
CA TRP A 554 27.63 -14.90 10.64
C TRP A 554 26.12 -14.90 10.65
N LEU A 555 25.52 -14.42 9.58
CA LEU A 555 24.09 -14.50 9.39
C LEU A 555 23.74 -15.76 8.62
N ILE A 556 22.80 -16.54 9.13
CA ILE A 556 22.22 -17.71 8.48
C ILE A 556 20.70 -17.57 8.42
N ASP A 557 20.06 -18.37 7.56
CA ASP A 557 18.60 -18.51 7.45
C ASP A 557 17.87 -17.24 6.96
N PHE A 558 17.83 -17.08 5.63
CA PHE A 558 17.30 -15.90 4.94
C PHE A 558 15.98 -16.17 4.19
N GLU A 559 15.22 -17.18 4.61
CA GLU A 559 14.02 -17.67 3.92
C GLU A 559 12.97 -16.59 3.61
N ARG A 560 12.82 -15.60 4.49
CA ARG A 560 11.84 -14.50 4.40
C ARG A 560 12.47 -13.18 3.95
N SER A 561 13.72 -13.20 3.50
CA SER A 561 14.40 -12.01 3.00
C SER A 561 13.72 -11.52 1.71
N VAL A 562 13.05 -10.37 1.79
CA VAL A 562 12.48 -9.66 0.65
C VAL A 562 13.27 -8.41 0.35
N ALA A 563 13.38 -8.05 -0.93
CA ALA A 563 14.19 -6.91 -1.38
C ALA A 563 13.76 -5.54 -0.80
N ASP A 564 12.53 -5.44 -0.27
CA ASP A 564 11.94 -4.24 0.30
C ASP A 564 11.36 -4.49 1.72
N GLY A 565 12.16 -5.05 2.63
CA GLY A 565 11.79 -5.22 4.03
C GLY A 565 11.85 -3.93 4.83
N LEU A 566 11.20 -3.84 5.99
CA LEU A 566 11.40 -2.70 6.89
C LEU A 566 12.61 -2.95 7.81
N ILE A 567 13.62 -2.08 7.75
CA ILE A 567 14.85 -2.20 8.59
C ILE A 567 14.50 -2.28 10.08
N ALA A 568 13.55 -1.45 10.51
CA ALA A 568 13.10 -1.40 11.89
C ALA A 568 12.60 -2.77 12.40
N PHE A 569 12.03 -3.61 11.54
CA PHE A 569 11.52 -4.93 11.92
C PHE A 569 12.63 -5.94 12.22
N ASP A 570 13.79 -5.85 11.56
CA ASP A 570 14.92 -6.74 11.86
C ASP A 570 15.51 -6.44 13.23
N PHE A 571 15.70 -5.16 13.54
CA PHE A 571 16.18 -4.73 14.86
C PHE A 571 15.15 -5.02 15.95
N ALA A 572 13.86 -4.79 15.68
CA ALA A 572 12.80 -5.09 16.62
C ALA A 572 12.71 -6.58 16.96
N LYS A 573 12.83 -7.47 15.96
CA LYS A 573 12.84 -8.91 16.19
C LYS A 573 14.00 -9.32 17.09
N LEU A 574 15.22 -8.91 16.74
CA LEU A 574 16.42 -9.25 17.51
C LEU A 574 16.34 -8.72 18.95
N GLU A 575 15.84 -7.49 19.13
CA GLU A 575 15.64 -6.88 20.44
C GLU A 575 14.59 -7.64 21.25
N VAL A 576 13.42 -7.92 20.68
CA VAL A 576 12.34 -8.64 21.38
C VAL A 576 12.76 -10.04 21.77
N GLU A 577 13.56 -10.74 20.98
CA GLU A 577 14.11 -12.04 21.38
C GLU A 577 15.14 -11.93 22.52
N LEU A 578 16.02 -10.94 22.48
CA LEU A 578 16.93 -10.65 23.60
C LEU A 578 16.13 -10.38 24.89
N LEU A 579 15.05 -9.61 24.77
CA LEU A 579 14.14 -9.33 25.89
C LEU A 579 13.46 -10.61 26.39
N ALA A 580 12.81 -11.36 25.50
CA ALA A 580 12.00 -12.53 25.83
C ALA A 580 12.81 -13.70 26.41
N HIS A 581 13.98 -13.99 25.81
CA HIS A 581 14.75 -15.19 26.13
C HIS A 581 15.86 -14.95 27.16
N GLN A 582 16.33 -13.70 27.31
CA GLN A 582 17.47 -13.40 28.19
C GLN A 582 17.12 -12.36 29.26
N LEU A 583 16.71 -11.15 28.88
CA LEU A 583 16.54 -10.06 29.85
C LEU A 583 15.38 -10.30 30.82
N ILE A 584 14.19 -10.63 30.33
CA ILE A 584 13.01 -10.87 31.17
C ILE A 584 13.25 -12.04 32.13
N PRO A 585 13.78 -13.21 31.70
CA PRO A 585 14.14 -14.28 32.64
C PRO A 585 15.15 -13.84 33.72
N ALA A 586 16.15 -13.02 33.38
CA ALA A 586 17.10 -12.49 34.35
C ALA A 586 16.42 -11.56 35.36
N LEU A 587 15.54 -10.66 34.88
CA LEU A 587 14.75 -9.77 35.73
C LEU A 587 13.77 -10.52 36.64
N LEU A 588 13.11 -11.58 36.14
CA LEU A 588 12.23 -12.43 36.94
C LEU A 588 13.01 -13.16 38.04
N THR A 589 14.19 -13.70 37.73
CA THR A 589 15.06 -14.35 38.72
C THR A 589 15.46 -13.38 39.84
N ILE A 590 15.72 -12.11 39.48
CA ILE A 590 15.99 -11.04 40.45
C ILE A 590 14.74 -10.72 41.26
N ALA A 591 13.59 -10.53 40.61
CA ALA A 591 12.34 -10.19 41.27
C ALA A 591 11.90 -11.28 42.26
N GLU A 592 12.04 -12.56 41.92
CA GLU A 592 11.72 -13.69 42.81
C GLU A 592 12.56 -13.69 44.08
N ARG A 593 13.87 -13.35 43.98
CA ARG A 593 14.77 -13.26 45.14
C ARG A 593 14.50 -12.04 46.02
N PHE A 594 13.98 -10.96 45.44
CA PHE A 594 13.80 -9.67 46.12
C PHE A 594 12.35 -9.17 46.11
N LEU A 595 11.38 -10.10 46.11
CA LEU A 595 9.94 -9.81 46.00
C LEU A 595 9.43 -8.81 47.08
N HIS A 596 10.15 -8.70 48.20
CA HIS A 596 9.85 -7.79 49.31
C HIS A 596 10.41 -6.37 49.11
N LEU A 597 11.36 -6.16 48.19
CA LEU A 597 12.00 -4.87 47.89
C LEU A 597 11.59 -4.31 46.52
N VAL A 598 11.20 -5.16 45.57
CA VAL A 598 10.70 -4.77 44.25
C VAL A 598 9.24 -5.23 44.13
N PRO A 599 8.26 -4.47 44.64
CA PRO A 599 6.86 -4.87 44.55
C PRO A 599 6.32 -4.87 43.12
N ASP A 600 7.04 -4.25 42.16
CA ASP A 600 6.57 -4.09 40.78
C ASP A 600 7.70 -4.23 39.73
N ALA A 601 8.10 -5.47 39.45
CA ALA A 601 9.14 -5.79 38.48
C ALA A 601 8.81 -5.44 36.99
N PRO A 602 7.53 -5.42 36.55
CA PRO A 602 7.09 -4.64 35.38
C PRO A 602 7.62 -3.22 35.28
N GLN A 603 7.44 -2.43 36.33
CA GLN A 603 7.83 -1.02 36.32
C GLN A 603 9.35 -0.86 36.26
N LEU A 604 10.09 -1.82 36.82
CA LEU A 604 11.54 -1.90 36.64
C LEU A 604 11.92 -2.13 35.17
N LEU A 605 11.25 -3.04 34.47
CA LEU A 605 11.47 -3.26 33.04
C LEU A 605 11.17 -1.99 32.23
N THR A 606 10.02 -1.33 32.45
CA THR A 606 9.68 -0.07 31.76
C THR A 606 10.72 1.01 32.03
N THR A 607 11.18 1.16 33.29
CA THR A 607 12.23 2.13 33.66
C THR A 607 13.55 1.84 32.96
N ILE A 608 13.92 0.56 32.84
CA ILE A 608 15.09 0.11 32.08
C ILE A 608 14.93 0.46 30.60
N LEU A 609 13.79 0.13 29.98
CA LEU A 609 13.53 0.42 28.56
C LEU A 609 13.53 1.92 28.27
N MET A 610 12.95 2.73 29.16
CA MET A 610 13.01 4.20 29.13
C MET A 610 14.44 4.71 29.21
N SER A 611 15.26 4.15 30.11
CA SER A 611 16.66 4.55 30.27
C SER A 611 17.50 4.19 29.05
N VAL A 612 17.23 3.05 28.42
CA VAL A 612 17.89 2.65 27.17
C VAL A 612 17.39 3.52 25.98
N ASN A 613 16.15 3.99 26.01
CA ASN A 613 15.59 4.91 25.01
C ASN A 613 16.13 6.34 25.14
N SER A 614 16.27 6.89 26.34
CA SER A 614 16.75 8.26 26.54
C SER A 614 18.24 8.41 26.27
N PHE A 615 18.97 7.30 26.09
CA PHE A 615 20.41 7.32 25.96
C PHE A 615 20.85 7.58 24.51
N ALA A 616 21.45 8.74 24.27
CA ALA A 616 22.14 9.07 23.01
C ALA A 616 23.64 8.69 23.01
N GLY A 617 24.15 8.17 24.14
CA GLY A 617 25.59 7.97 24.37
C GLY A 617 26.08 6.50 24.31
N THR A 618 27.32 6.28 24.78
CA THR A 618 27.97 4.97 24.79
C THR A 618 27.33 4.00 25.79
N PRO A 619 27.21 2.70 25.47
CA PRO A 619 26.64 1.67 26.36
C PRO A 619 27.18 1.66 27.81
N ALA A 620 28.43 2.09 28.03
CA ALA A 620 29.08 2.18 29.35
C ALA A 620 28.38 3.11 30.36
N ALA A 621 27.56 4.05 29.90
CA ALA A 621 26.92 5.06 30.76
C ALA A 621 25.49 4.71 31.22
N ILE A 622 24.93 3.60 30.72
CA ILE A 622 23.65 3.05 31.21
C ILE A 622 23.81 2.45 32.61
N LEU A 623 24.95 1.83 32.88
CA LEU A 623 25.25 1.18 34.17
C LEU A 623 25.21 2.15 35.36
N PRO A 624 25.91 3.30 35.34
CA PRO A 624 25.84 4.27 36.43
C PRO A 624 24.42 4.76 36.70
N LEU A 625 23.64 5.02 35.63
CA LEU A 625 22.26 5.48 35.75
C LEU A 625 21.36 4.39 36.37
N TRP A 626 21.50 3.15 35.91
CA TRP A 626 20.76 2.01 36.45
C TRP A 626 21.14 1.75 37.91
N ARG A 627 22.43 1.81 38.25
CA ARG A 627 22.92 1.70 39.64
C ARG A 627 22.40 2.84 40.51
N THR A 628 22.31 4.06 39.99
CA THR A 628 21.69 5.20 40.70
C THR A 628 20.19 4.95 40.90
N LEU A 629 19.45 4.59 39.85
CA LEU A 629 18.02 4.27 39.94
C LEU A 629 17.74 3.12 40.92
N ALA A 630 18.57 2.08 40.89
CA ALA A 630 18.47 0.96 41.81
C ALA A 630 18.73 1.40 43.26
N ARG A 631 19.78 2.20 43.48
CA ARG A 631 20.09 2.75 44.81
C ARG A 631 18.98 3.69 45.33
N ASP A 632 18.47 4.57 44.48
CA ASP A 632 17.41 5.53 44.82
C ASP A 632 16.08 4.83 45.14
N ARG A 633 15.83 3.66 44.54
CA ARG A 633 14.69 2.78 44.84
C ARG A 633 14.94 1.85 46.03
N GLY A 634 16.06 2.01 46.75
CA GLY A 634 16.40 1.19 47.92
C GLY A 634 16.82 -0.24 47.58
N LEU A 635 17.15 -0.54 46.32
CA LEU A 635 17.71 -1.83 45.94
C LEU A 635 19.14 -1.89 46.44
N LEU A 636 19.37 -2.79 47.40
CA LEU A 636 20.70 -3.08 47.91
C LEU A 636 21.49 -3.82 46.82
N ILE A 637 22.16 -3.05 45.96
CA ILE A 637 23.04 -3.56 44.89
C ILE A 637 24.09 -4.53 45.45
N ASP A 638 24.49 -4.33 46.71
CA ASP A 638 25.45 -5.19 47.43
C ASP A 638 24.88 -6.58 47.79
N CYS A 639 23.57 -6.81 47.65
CA CYS A 639 22.93 -8.11 47.91
C CYS A 639 22.87 -9.02 46.69
N PHE A 640 23.24 -8.54 45.50
CA PHE A 640 23.29 -9.39 44.33
C PHE A 640 24.57 -10.21 44.32
N GLU A 641 24.48 -11.46 43.88
CA GLU A 641 25.68 -12.21 43.51
C GLU A 641 26.43 -11.40 42.42
N PRO A 642 27.75 -11.13 42.57
CA PRO A 642 28.51 -10.31 41.64
C PRO A 642 28.35 -10.72 40.16
N GLY A 643 28.10 -12.01 39.89
CA GLY A 643 27.87 -12.53 38.55
C GLY A 643 26.52 -12.13 37.93
N SER A 644 25.44 -12.01 38.72
CA SER A 644 24.09 -11.72 38.21
C SER A 644 23.96 -10.27 37.72
N LEU A 645 24.60 -9.33 38.43
CA LEU A 645 24.68 -7.94 37.96
C LEU A 645 25.50 -7.85 36.69
N THR A 646 26.67 -8.49 36.65
CA THR A 646 27.53 -8.49 35.46
C THR A 646 26.81 -9.06 34.23
N HIS A 647 26.00 -10.11 34.41
CA HIS A 647 25.16 -10.66 33.34
C HIS A 647 24.10 -9.66 32.86
N LEU A 648 23.36 -9.03 33.77
CA LEU A 648 22.34 -8.03 33.44
C LEU A 648 22.95 -6.80 32.75
N GLU A 649 24.08 -6.32 33.27
CA GLU A 649 24.87 -5.23 32.71
C GLU A 649 25.28 -5.54 31.27
N GLY A 650 25.76 -6.76 31.02
CA GLY A 650 26.07 -7.21 29.67
C GLY A 650 24.87 -7.18 28.71
N LEU A 651 23.72 -7.69 29.14
CA LEU A 651 22.49 -7.68 28.33
C LEU A 651 22.02 -6.25 27.99
N LEU A 652 22.04 -5.35 28.97
CA LEU A 652 21.66 -3.94 28.76
C LEU A 652 22.63 -3.22 27.82
N THR A 653 23.91 -3.53 27.93
CA THR A 653 24.96 -2.97 27.07
C THR A 653 24.79 -3.43 25.62
N MET A 654 24.42 -4.70 25.41
CA MET A 654 24.12 -5.26 24.08
C MET A 654 22.85 -4.66 23.48
N LEU A 655 21.79 -4.52 24.29
CA LEU A 655 20.54 -3.87 23.89
C LEU A 655 20.78 -2.42 23.43
N ALA A 656 21.60 -1.68 24.18
CA ALA A 656 21.98 -0.32 23.83
C ALA A 656 22.78 -0.25 22.52
N ALA A 657 23.71 -1.18 22.31
CA ALA A 657 24.47 -1.26 21.06
C ALA A 657 23.55 -1.55 19.85
N MET A 658 22.57 -2.44 20.01
CA MET A 658 21.56 -2.73 18.98
C MET A 658 20.72 -1.49 18.65
N ARG A 659 20.20 -0.77 19.66
CA ARG A 659 19.41 0.45 19.43
C ARG A 659 20.22 1.58 18.81
N LEU A 660 21.46 1.78 19.26
CA LEU A 660 22.35 2.77 18.67
C LEU A 660 22.58 2.48 17.17
N ARG A 661 22.73 1.21 16.80
CA ARG A 661 22.87 0.83 15.39
C ARG A 661 21.58 1.03 14.61
N ALA A 662 20.44 0.59 15.16
CA ALA A 662 19.13 0.79 14.54
C ALA A 662 18.91 2.28 14.25
N ARG A 663 19.14 3.15 15.24
CA ARG A 663 19.08 4.60 15.07
C ARG A 663 20.01 5.07 13.97
N THR A 664 21.29 4.71 14.03
CA THR A 664 22.28 5.14 13.02
C THR A 664 21.83 4.81 11.60
N LEU A 665 21.17 3.67 11.37
CA LEU A 665 20.67 3.29 10.05
C LEU A 665 19.39 4.06 9.68
N LEU A 666 18.48 4.24 10.63
CA LEU A 666 17.17 4.84 10.41
C LEU A 666 17.17 6.38 10.48
N THR A 667 18.18 7.03 11.06
CA THR A 667 18.26 8.49 11.25
C THR A 667 19.15 9.22 10.25
N THR A 668 19.69 8.54 9.23
CA THR A 668 20.64 9.11 8.24
C THR A 668 20.15 10.36 7.48
N ARG A 669 18.93 10.88 7.72
CA ARG A 669 18.40 12.13 7.15
C ARG A 669 17.71 13.11 8.11
N HIS A 670 17.55 12.79 9.40
CA HIS A 670 16.88 13.68 10.36
C HIS A 670 17.76 13.92 11.58
N ALA A 671 18.16 15.18 11.79
CA ALA A 671 19.05 15.62 12.87
C ALA A 671 18.39 15.63 14.27
N SER A 672 17.29 14.92 14.46
CA SER A 672 16.66 14.77 15.78
C SER A 672 17.27 13.58 16.50
N ASP A 673 17.66 13.76 17.76
CA ASP A 673 18.14 12.69 18.65
C ASP A 673 17.05 11.65 19.01
N GLU A 674 15.81 11.87 18.56
CA GLU A 674 14.69 10.93 18.69
C GLU A 674 14.89 9.72 17.76
N PRO A 675 14.73 8.49 18.28
CA PRO A 675 14.64 7.30 17.44
C PRO A 675 13.42 7.38 16.52
N PRO A 676 13.51 6.84 15.30
CA PRO A 676 12.45 7.00 14.32
C PRO A 676 11.20 6.19 14.69
N ASP A 677 10.04 6.77 14.38
CA ASP A 677 8.71 6.23 14.66
C ASP A 677 8.52 4.77 14.19
N ASP A 678 9.25 4.35 13.15
CA ASP A 678 9.18 3.00 12.60
C ASP A 678 9.79 1.92 13.52
N LEU A 679 10.83 2.23 14.31
CA LEU A 679 11.41 1.29 15.28
C LEU A 679 10.50 1.07 16.48
N ALA A 680 9.91 2.13 17.02
CA ALA A 680 8.96 2.03 18.13
C ALA A 680 7.74 1.19 17.73
N MET A 681 7.15 1.48 16.58
CA MET A 681 6.06 0.67 16.02
C MET A 681 6.50 -0.79 15.79
N ALA A 682 7.68 -1.02 15.23
CA ALA A 682 8.16 -2.37 14.96
C ALA A 682 8.35 -3.20 16.26
N LEU A 683 8.89 -2.58 17.31
CA LEU A 683 9.05 -3.17 18.63
C LEU A 683 7.71 -3.50 19.28
N THR A 684 6.72 -2.60 19.17
CA THR A 684 5.34 -2.85 19.63
C THR A 684 4.77 -4.10 18.99
N VAL A 685 4.83 -4.18 17.66
CA VAL A 685 4.28 -5.31 16.91
C VAL A 685 5.00 -6.62 17.27
N TYR A 686 6.33 -6.64 17.27
CA TYR A 686 7.07 -7.88 17.56
C TYR A 686 6.88 -8.33 19.00
N ALA A 687 6.83 -7.42 19.97
CA ALA A 687 6.59 -7.79 21.37
C ALA A 687 5.20 -8.43 21.54
N LEU A 688 4.16 -7.90 20.86
CA LEU A 688 2.83 -8.52 20.81
C LEU A 688 2.86 -9.91 20.15
N VAL A 689 3.53 -10.03 19.01
CA VAL A 689 3.68 -11.31 18.31
C VAL A 689 4.44 -12.34 19.16
N ALA A 690 5.54 -11.95 19.80
CA ALA A 690 6.32 -12.82 20.67
C ALA A 690 5.50 -13.29 21.88
N SER A 691 4.68 -12.40 22.45
CA SER A 691 3.78 -12.75 23.56
C SER A 691 2.78 -13.87 23.18
N LYS A 692 2.36 -13.96 21.91
CA LYS A 692 1.48 -15.01 21.40
C LYS A 692 2.15 -16.39 21.30
N PHE A 693 3.44 -16.44 20.96
CA PHE A 693 4.17 -17.70 20.72
C PHE A 693 4.90 -18.24 21.95
N ALA A 694 4.83 -17.52 23.07
CA ALA A 694 5.31 -17.98 24.36
C ALA A 694 4.43 -19.14 24.89
N ASP A 695 4.98 -20.36 24.99
CA ASP A 695 4.27 -21.61 25.30
C ASP A 695 3.68 -21.69 26.74
N ARG A 696 2.70 -22.59 26.96
CA ARG A 696 1.67 -22.51 28.04
C ARG A 696 2.09 -22.89 29.48
N ALA A 697 3.30 -23.35 29.76
CA ALA A 697 3.72 -23.76 31.12
C ALA A 697 4.75 -22.81 31.75
N GLY A 698 4.37 -22.08 32.81
CA GLY A 698 5.28 -21.19 33.58
C GLY A 698 5.50 -19.78 33.01
N TYR A 699 4.72 -19.38 31.99
CA TYR A 699 5.03 -18.22 31.13
C TYR A 699 4.10 -17.01 31.27
N LYS A 700 3.09 -17.05 32.13
CA LYS A 700 2.12 -15.94 32.32
C LYS A 700 2.85 -14.62 32.62
N GLN A 701 3.88 -14.66 33.47
CA GLN A 701 4.70 -13.49 33.77
C GLN A 701 5.48 -12.98 32.55
N ARG A 702 6.08 -13.86 31.74
CA ARG A 702 6.80 -13.43 30.53
C ARG A 702 5.89 -12.78 29.49
N VAL A 703 4.67 -13.30 29.32
CA VAL A 703 3.64 -12.68 28.47
C VAL A 703 3.30 -11.27 28.97
N THR A 704 3.07 -11.10 30.28
CA THR A 704 2.79 -9.78 30.87
C THR A 704 3.93 -8.78 30.63
N TYR A 705 5.18 -9.21 30.73
CA TYR A 705 6.33 -8.32 30.50
C TYR A 705 6.48 -7.95 29.02
N LEU A 706 6.22 -8.88 28.10
CA LEU A 706 6.21 -8.59 26.67
C LEU A 706 5.03 -7.69 26.26
N GLN A 707 3.88 -7.82 26.93
CA GLN A 707 2.78 -6.88 26.78
C GLN A 707 3.24 -5.48 27.20
N GLN A 708 3.82 -5.33 28.39
CA GLN A 708 4.33 -4.03 28.87
C GLN A 708 5.41 -3.43 27.98
N VAL A 709 6.29 -4.25 27.39
CA VAL A 709 7.23 -3.80 26.35
C VAL A 709 6.46 -3.21 25.18
N ALA A 710 5.45 -3.93 24.67
CA ALA A 710 4.63 -3.45 23.57
C ALA A 710 3.89 -2.16 23.94
N GLU A 711 3.37 -2.06 25.16
CA GLU A 711 2.66 -0.89 25.65
C GLU A 711 3.55 0.32 25.76
N HIS A 712 4.73 0.16 26.34
CA HIS A 712 5.73 1.21 26.44
C HIS A 712 6.09 1.77 25.06
N TYR A 713 6.30 0.89 24.07
CA TYR A 713 6.63 1.33 22.72
C TYR A 713 5.43 1.85 21.93
N ALA A 714 4.21 1.35 22.18
CA ALA A 714 2.99 1.89 21.60
C ALA A 714 2.73 3.30 22.13
N GLN A 715 2.85 3.47 23.46
CA GLN A 715 2.79 4.76 24.14
C GLN A 715 3.85 5.69 23.60
N TRP A 716 5.10 5.28 23.51
CA TRP A 716 6.15 6.15 23.01
C TRP A 716 5.98 6.51 21.54
N TRP A 717 5.55 5.55 20.70
CA TRP A 717 5.13 5.82 19.33
C TRP A 717 3.94 6.79 19.24
N TRP A 718 3.07 6.81 20.26
CA TRP A 718 1.83 7.58 20.28
C TRP A 718 1.91 8.92 21.05
N LEU A 719 2.77 9.03 22.07
CA LEU A 719 2.72 10.04 23.14
C LEU A 719 3.96 10.94 23.23
N ASP A 720 5.02 10.74 22.44
CA ASP A 720 6.29 11.49 22.62
C ASP A 720 6.26 12.98 22.19
N ASP A 721 5.08 13.62 22.25
CA ASP A 721 5.00 15.10 22.29
C ASP A 721 3.78 15.65 23.05
N SER A 722 2.83 14.80 23.51
CA SER A 722 1.62 15.29 24.18
C SER A 722 1.72 15.32 25.71
N ALA A 723 2.69 14.63 26.32
CA ALA A 723 2.65 14.31 27.74
C ALA A 723 3.38 15.26 28.69
N SER A 724 3.94 16.41 28.27
CA SER A 724 4.68 17.27 29.23
C SER A 724 4.31 18.75 29.35
N THR A 725 3.38 19.33 28.57
CA THR A 725 3.12 20.79 28.72
C THR A 725 1.69 21.34 28.58
N ALA A 726 0.63 20.54 28.39
CA ALA A 726 -0.64 21.13 27.90
C ALA A 726 -1.92 20.94 28.75
N ASP A 727 -1.86 20.54 30.02
CA ASP A 727 -3.10 20.33 30.80
C ASP A 727 -3.86 21.62 31.19
N ASN A 728 -3.40 22.83 30.83
CA ASN A 728 -4.16 24.07 31.08
C ASN A 728 -3.88 25.23 30.09
N ALA A 729 -3.09 25.03 29.04
CA ALA A 729 -2.79 26.11 28.09
C ALA A 729 -3.91 26.21 27.04
N ASP A 730 -4.37 27.43 26.75
CA ASP A 730 -5.29 27.70 25.65
C ASP A 730 -4.72 27.13 24.34
N PRO A 731 -5.40 26.17 23.67
CA PRO A 731 -4.91 25.53 22.45
C PRO A 731 -4.55 26.54 21.34
N ALA A 732 -5.20 27.71 21.32
CA ALA A 732 -4.86 28.80 20.41
C ALA A 732 -3.43 29.34 20.62
N GLN A 733 -2.98 29.41 21.87
CA GLN A 733 -1.63 29.84 22.24
C GLN A 733 -0.58 28.78 21.93
N VAL A 734 -0.97 27.50 21.97
CA VAL A 734 -0.08 26.37 21.64
C VAL A 734 0.11 26.25 20.13
N LEU A 735 -0.95 26.32 19.33
CA LEU A 735 -0.86 26.05 17.89
C LEU A 735 -0.31 27.22 17.07
N ALA A 736 -0.55 28.47 17.48
CA ALA A 736 -0.11 29.64 16.72
C ALA A 736 1.42 29.73 16.52
N PRO A 737 2.28 29.47 17.54
CA PRO A 737 3.73 29.37 17.36
C PRO A 737 4.15 28.27 16.38
N HIS A 738 3.55 27.07 16.49
CA HIS A 738 3.82 25.92 15.62
C HIS A 738 3.47 26.18 14.15
N CYS A 739 2.49 27.04 13.88
CA CYS A 739 2.10 27.40 12.51
C CYS A 739 3.04 28.43 11.84
N ARG A 740 4.01 29.03 12.57
CA ARG A 740 5.02 29.94 11.96
C ARG A 740 6.10 29.18 11.21
N HIS A 741 6.54 28.05 11.78
CA HIS A 741 7.50 27.13 11.19
C HIS A 741 7.00 25.72 11.45
N VAL A 742 6.42 25.08 10.44
CA VAL A 742 5.87 23.73 10.56
C VAL A 742 7.04 22.74 10.57
N THR A 743 7.69 22.61 11.72
CA THR A 743 8.61 21.52 12.02
C THR A 743 7.83 20.19 12.11
N PRO A 744 8.50 19.03 12.00
CA PRO A 744 7.84 17.74 12.23
C PRO A 744 7.09 17.66 13.57
N ALA A 745 7.67 18.17 14.66
CA ALA A 745 7.03 18.28 15.97
C ALA A 745 5.77 19.16 15.93
N ALA A 746 5.86 20.37 15.35
CA ALA A 746 4.71 21.26 15.16
C ALA A 746 3.59 20.58 14.35
N ALA A 747 3.95 19.83 13.31
CA ALA A 747 3.01 19.08 12.49
C ALA A 747 2.32 17.95 13.29
N ARG A 748 3.04 17.24 14.17
CA ARG A 748 2.49 16.23 15.08
C ARG A 748 1.55 16.84 16.10
N ALA A 749 1.91 17.97 16.72
CA ALA A 749 1.04 18.67 17.66
C ALA A 749 -0.29 19.13 17.00
N ILE A 750 -0.22 19.64 15.77
CA ILE A 750 -1.43 20.01 15.01
C ILE A 750 -2.27 18.78 14.67
N ASP A 751 -1.63 17.67 14.27
CA ASP A 751 -2.34 16.41 13.99
C ASP A 751 -3.04 15.89 15.26
N HIS A 752 -2.32 15.83 16.38
CA HIS A 752 -2.84 15.41 17.67
C HIS A 752 -4.06 16.24 18.07
N TYR A 753 -3.95 17.57 18.02
CA TYR A 753 -5.08 18.47 18.27
C TYR A 753 -6.29 18.14 17.37
N CYS A 754 -6.07 17.93 16.07
CA CYS A 754 -7.16 17.58 15.15
C CYS A 754 -7.81 16.23 15.50
N TYR A 755 -7.03 15.25 15.94
CA TYR A 755 -7.54 13.95 16.38
C TYR A 755 -8.34 14.06 17.68
N THR A 756 -7.84 14.81 18.67
CA THR A 756 -8.56 15.08 19.92
C THR A 756 -9.92 15.71 19.64
N VAL A 757 -9.95 16.77 18.83
CA VAL A 757 -11.20 17.41 18.40
C VAL A 757 -12.13 16.44 17.66
N ALA A 758 -11.57 15.50 16.90
CA ALA A 758 -12.37 14.50 16.17
C ALA A 758 -12.94 13.38 17.05
N GLN A 759 -12.42 13.21 18.26
CA GLN A 759 -12.91 12.23 19.25
C GLN A 759 -13.91 12.84 20.23
N GLU A 760 -13.90 14.16 20.39
CA GLU A 760 -14.82 14.86 21.27
C GLU A 760 -16.25 14.97 20.67
N PRO A 761 -17.29 14.93 21.51
CA PRO A 761 -18.66 15.10 21.04
C PRO A 761 -18.86 16.50 20.42
N PRO A 762 -19.60 16.60 19.30
CA PRO A 762 -19.81 17.86 18.60
C PRO A 762 -20.72 18.77 19.42
N THR A 763 -20.14 19.64 20.24
CA THR A 763 -20.87 20.56 21.12
C THR A 763 -20.68 22.02 20.70
N PRO A 764 -21.58 22.92 21.15
CA PRO A 764 -21.44 24.37 20.98
C PRO A 764 -20.09 24.91 21.46
N SER A 765 -19.68 24.50 22.65
CA SER A 765 -18.43 24.93 23.30
C SER A 765 -17.20 24.43 22.56
N LEU A 766 -17.21 23.17 22.10
CA LEU A 766 -16.14 22.63 21.28
C LEU A 766 -15.99 23.40 19.96
N LEU A 767 -17.11 23.64 19.25
CA LEU A 767 -17.08 24.39 18.00
C LEU A 767 -16.50 25.80 18.20
N ALA A 768 -16.93 26.52 19.24
CA ALA A 768 -16.41 27.85 19.57
C ALA A 768 -14.90 27.80 19.90
N SER A 769 -14.47 26.85 20.75
CA SER A 769 -13.06 26.66 21.12
C SER A 769 -12.17 26.38 19.91
N VAL A 770 -12.60 25.47 19.02
CA VAL A 770 -11.85 25.13 17.80
C VAL A 770 -11.82 26.31 16.85
N THR A 771 -12.93 27.02 16.70
CA THR A 771 -12.99 28.23 15.86
C THR A 771 -11.98 29.28 16.33
N ARG A 772 -11.96 29.58 17.63
CA ARG A 772 -11.00 30.53 18.24
C ARG A 772 -9.55 30.07 18.05
N THR A 773 -9.31 28.77 18.21
CA THR A 773 -7.99 28.17 17.98
C THR A 773 -7.52 28.37 16.53
N LEU A 774 -8.41 28.16 15.55
CA LEU A 774 -8.08 28.32 14.12
C LEU A 774 -7.90 29.79 13.70
N GLN A 775 -8.46 30.76 14.44
CA GLN A 775 -8.15 32.18 14.28
C GLN A 775 -6.72 32.50 14.75
N GLY A 776 -6.26 31.80 15.78
CA GLY A 776 -4.96 32.02 16.40
C GLY A 776 -4.85 33.42 16.99
N THR A 777 -3.79 34.14 16.63
CA THR A 777 -3.53 35.51 17.13
C THR A 777 -3.90 36.61 16.14
N VAL A 778 -4.54 36.25 15.02
CA VAL A 778 -4.94 37.22 14.00
C VAL A 778 -6.15 38.01 14.51
N ARG A 779 -6.08 39.34 14.43
CA ARG A 779 -7.22 40.19 14.79
C ARG A 779 -8.24 40.22 13.64
N PRO A 780 -9.53 40.03 13.94
CA PRO A 780 -10.60 40.26 12.97
C PRO A 780 -10.54 41.66 12.33
N LEU A 781 -10.92 41.74 11.05
CA LEU A 781 -11.20 43.02 10.41
C LEU A 781 -12.39 43.70 11.11
N THR A 782 -12.28 45.01 11.28
CA THR A 782 -13.37 45.84 11.79
C THR A 782 -13.97 46.68 10.68
N TRP A 783 -15.28 46.83 10.73
CA TRP A 783 -16.10 47.61 9.81
C TRP A 783 -16.91 48.65 10.60
N PRO A 784 -17.49 49.68 9.96
CA PRO A 784 -18.39 50.61 10.64
C PRO A 784 -19.51 49.87 11.38
N GLU A 785 -19.90 50.33 12.56
CA GLU A 785 -20.92 49.65 13.39
C GLU A 785 -22.29 49.54 12.70
N SER A 786 -22.60 50.46 11.78
CA SER A 786 -23.81 50.44 10.95
C SER A 786 -23.75 49.41 9.82
N ALA A 787 -22.57 48.91 9.47
CA ALA A 787 -22.41 48.02 8.33
C ALA A 787 -22.94 46.62 8.63
N THR A 788 -23.58 46.02 7.63
CA THR A 788 -23.87 44.57 7.65
C THR A 788 -22.87 43.88 6.74
N VAL A 789 -22.18 42.89 7.27
CA VAL A 789 -21.05 42.23 6.59
C VAL A 789 -21.44 40.80 6.26
N TRP A 790 -21.50 40.47 4.98
CA TRP A 790 -21.99 39.21 4.45
C TRP A 790 -20.95 38.46 3.62
N ASP A 791 -20.91 37.14 3.74
CA ASP A 791 -20.11 36.26 2.89
C ASP A 791 -20.89 34.96 2.60
N VAL A 792 -20.63 34.35 1.44
CA VAL A 792 -21.14 33.02 1.04
C VAL A 792 -19.99 32.01 0.98
N ALA A 793 -20.04 30.97 1.80
CA ALA A 793 -19.14 29.84 1.77
C ALA A 793 -19.80 28.60 1.16
N SER A 794 -18.96 27.71 0.65
CA SER A 794 -19.38 26.36 0.28
C SER A 794 -18.36 25.35 0.79
N THR A 795 -18.82 24.15 1.17
CA THR A 795 -17.92 23.05 1.47
C THR A 795 -17.15 22.57 0.23
N GLY A 796 -17.67 22.83 -0.97
CA GLY A 796 -17.01 22.52 -2.25
C GLY A 796 -17.38 21.15 -2.82
N CYS A 797 -17.55 21.10 -4.14
CA CYS A 797 -17.74 19.91 -4.98
C CYS A 797 -17.37 20.27 -6.43
N VAL A 798 -17.68 19.39 -7.36
CA VAL A 798 -17.39 19.51 -8.81
C VAL A 798 -18.25 20.58 -9.47
N ALA A 799 -17.64 21.34 -10.38
CA ALA A 799 -18.29 22.45 -11.11
C ALA A 799 -18.95 23.51 -10.21
N ASN A 800 -18.45 23.70 -8.98
CA ASN A 800 -19.12 24.51 -7.97
C ASN A 800 -19.01 26.03 -8.22
N ILE A 801 -20.08 26.62 -8.74
CA ILE A 801 -20.18 28.07 -9.01
C ILE A 801 -20.94 28.85 -7.93
N SER A 802 -21.57 28.17 -6.95
CA SER A 802 -22.40 28.83 -5.92
C SER A 802 -21.68 29.93 -5.13
N PRO A 803 -20.37 29.85 -4.80
CA PRO A 803 -19.70 30.93 -4.08
C PRO A 803 -19.54 32.22 -4.91
N ILE A 804 -19.43 32.11 -6.23
CA ILE A 804 -19.33 33.26 -7.13
C ILE A 804 -20.72 33.86 -7.35
N VAL A 805 -21.72 33.03 -7.66
CA VAL A 805 -23.09 33.52 -7.87
C VAL A 805 -23.68 34.13 -6.60
N GLY A 806 -23.43 33.53 -5.43
CA GLY A 806 -23.86 34.09 -4.15
C GLY A 806 -23.21 35.44 -3.84
N TYR A 807 -21.92 35.61 -4.14
CA TYR A 807 -21.25 36.91 -4.07
C TYR A 807 -21.93 37.94 -4.99
N LEU A 808 -22.25 37.57 -6.23
CA LEU A 808 -22.90 38.48 -7.17
C LEU A 808 -24.31 38.87 -6.70
N TRP A 809 -25.06 37.97 -6.07
CA TRP A 809 -26.35 38.30 -5.45
C TRP A 809 -26.20 39.29 -4.30
N LEU A 810 -25.20 39.15 -3.44
CA LEU A 810 -24.90 40.12 -2.39
C LEU A 810 -24.48 41.48 -2.98
N MET A 811 -23.70 41.49 -4.06
CA MET A 811 -23.34 42.72 -4.77
C MET A 811 -24.55 43.38 -5.44
N ALA A 812 -25.50 42.61 -5.96
CA ALA A 812 -26.76 43.13 -6.50
C ALA A 812 -27.62 43.78 -5.40
N ARG A 813 -27.72 43.13 -4.23
CA ARG A 813 -28.39 43.69 -3.04
C ARG A 813 -27.73 44.97 -2.56
N ARG A 814 -26.39 45.03 -2.55
CA ARG A 814 -25.64 46.22 -2.13
C ARG A 814 -26.00 47.47 -2.92
N GLN A 815 -26.40 47.34 -4.19
CA GLN A 815 -26.85 48.48 -4.99
C GLN A 815 -28.07 49.19 -4.37
N GLN A 816 -28.83 48.50 -3.51
CA GLN A 816 -29.96 49.04 -2.75
C GLN A 816 -29.62 49.31 -1.28
N GLU A 817 -28.53 48.73 -0.76
CA GLU A 817 -28.10 48.80 0.65
C GLU A 817 -26.63 49.24 0.74
N ALA A 818 -26.40 50.55 0.85
CA ALA A 818 -25.04 51.12 0.83
C ALA A 818 -24.13 50.61 1.97
N ASP A 819 -24.73 50.26 3.12
CA ASP A 819 -24.03 49.75 4.30
C ASP A 819 -23.72 48.23 4.24
N LEU A 820 -24.09 47.53 3.16
CA LEU A 820 -23.81 46.09 2.98
C LEU A 820 -22.40 45.85 2.45
N ILE A 821 -21.53 45.24 3.24
CA ILE A 821 -20.14 44.92 2.88
C ILE A 821 -19.99 43.43 2.55
N VAL A 822 -19.21 43.10 1.51
CA VAL A 822 -19.05 41.71 1.04
C VAL A 822 -17.57 41.29 0.92
N PRO A 823 -16.87 40.97 2.03
CA PRO A 823 -15.44 40.62 2.01
C PRO A 823 -15.27 39.11 1.83
N LYS A 824 -15.51 38.62 0.63
CA LYS A 824 -15.56 37.19 0.31
C LYS A 824 -14.20 36.50 0.42
N SER A 825 -14.00 35.63 1.42
CA SER A 825 -12.81 34.75 1.46
C SER A 825 -13.01 33.46 0.67
N ALA A 826 -12.01 33.13 -0.14
CA ALA A 826 -11.98 31.93 -0.95
C ALA A 826 -10.66 31.14 -0.77
N SER A 827 -10.74 29.82 -0.95
CA SER A 827 -9.61 28.90 -0.99
C SER A 827 -9.32 28.43 -2.42
N GLN A 828 -8.09 27.97 -2.62
CA GLN A 828 -7.75 27.14 -3.77
C GLN A 828 -8.38 25.75 -3.59
N GLY A 829 -8.81 25.14 -4.69
CA GLY A 829 -9.38 23.79 -4.74
C GLY A 829 -8.42 22.81 -5.40
N ALA A 830 -8.64 21.51 -5.18
CA ALA A 830 -7.93 20.47 -5.95
C ALA A 830 -8.40 20.48 -7.42
N SER A 831 -9.71 20.61 -7.62
CA SER A 831 -10.37 20.42 -8.92
C SER A 831 -11.03 21.69 -9.49
N CYS A 832 -10.45 22.88 -9.23
CA CYS A 832 -10.94 24.25 -9.55
C CYS A 832 -11.72 24.94 -8.40
N GLY A 833 -11.00 25.50 -7.42
CA GLY A 833 -11.62 26.40 -6.44
C GLY A 833 -11.92 27.79 -6.99
N THR A 834 -12.74 28.57 -6.27
CA THR A 834 -13.08 29.96 -6.66
C THR A 834 -11.85 30.84 -6.89
N VAL A 835 -10.78 30.65 -6.09
CA VAL A 835 -9.52 31.37 -6.29
C VAL A 835 -8.90 31.02 -7.64
N ASP A 836 -8.90 29.74 -7.99
CA ASP A 836 -8.25 29.23 -9.20
C ASP A 836 -9.00 29.68 -10.46
N VAL A 837 -10.34 29.70 -10.42
CA VAL A 837 -11.21 30.19 -11.50
C VAL A 837 -10.96 31.67 -11.77
N LEU A 838 -11.05 32.54 -10.75
CA LEU A 838 -10.88 33.97 -10.95
C LEU A 838 -9.42 34.35 -11.25
N ALA A 839 -8.43 33.64 -10.68
CA ALA A 839 -7.02 33.82 -11.01
C ALA A 839 -6.74 33.55 -12.49
N ALA A 840 -7.36 32.52 -13.09
CA ALA A 840 -7.24 32.24 -14.51
C ALA A 840 -7.80 33.38 -15.39
N GLY A 841 -8.73 34.17 -14.86
CA GLY A 841 -9.25 35.39 -15.49
C GLY A 841 -8.40 36.64 -15.24
N GLY A 842 -7.29 36.51 -14.51
CA GLY A 842 -6.38 37.61 -14.15
C GLY A 842 -6.78 38.39 -12.89
N TYR A 843 -7.71 37.89 -12.09
CA TYR A 843 -8.13 38.56 -10.85
C TYR A 843 -6.96 38.66 -9.86
N ARG A 844 -6.76 39.86 -9.30
CA ARG A 844 -5.70 40.12 -8.32
C ARG A 844 -6.28 40.15 -6.91
N PHE A 845 -6.09 39.06 -6.17
CA PHE A 845 -6.57 38.93 -4.80
C PHE A 845 -5.76 39.82 -3.84
N PRO A 846 -6.40 40.68 -3.02
CA PRO A 846 -5.75 41.30 -1.90
C PRO A 846 -5.41 40.23 -0.85
N ASP A 847 -4.22 40.35 -0.27
CA ASP A 847 -3.65 39.38 0.66
C ASP A 847 -3.37 39.97 2.05
N THR A 848 -3.60 41.28 2.23
CA THR A 848 -3.43 41.99 3.50
C THR A 848 -4.74 42.64 3.97
N PRO A 849 -4.96 42.73 5.30
CA PRO A 849 -6.11 43.42 5.88
C PRO A 849 -6.37 44.82 5.30
N ALA A 850 -5.32 45.64 5.16
CA ALA A 850 -5.44 47.01 4.64
C ALA A 850 -5.89 47.05 3.18
N ARG A 851 -5.39 46.15 2.32
CA ARG A 851 -5.82 46.08 0.92
C ARG A 851 -7.25 45.57 0.78
N ILE A 852 -7.66 44.63 1.64
CA ILE A 852 -9.05 44.16 1.69
C ILE A 852 -9.99 45.32 2.04
N GLN A 853 -9.69 46.06 3.12
CA GLN A 853 -10.47 47.24 3.51
C GLN A 853 -10.50 48.30 2.41
N GLN A 854 -9.35 48.58 1.78
CA GLN A 854 -9.29 49.52 0.66
C GLN A 854 -10.22 49.12 -0.49
N GLN A 855 -10.15 47.87 -0.95
CA GLN A 855 -10.98 47.40 -2.07
C GLN A 855 -12.46 47.31 -1.69
N VAL A 856 -12.79 46.96 -0.45
CA VAL A 856 -14.17 47.04 0.06
C VAL A 856 -14.67 48.48 0.07
N ASN A 857 -13.85 49.46 0.47
CA ASN A 857 -14.26 50.86 0.45
C ASN A 857 -14.48 51.38 -0.98
N GLU A 858 -13.71 50.86 -1.95
CA GLU A 858 -13.81 51.25 -3.36
C GLU A 858 -14.99 50.59 -4.08
N TYR A 859 -15.17 49.29 -3.91
CA TYR A 859 -16.13 48.50 -4.69
C TYR A 859 -17.31 47.96 -3.88
N GLY A 860 -17.21 47.99 -2.54
CA GLY A 860 -18.22 47.44 -1.64
C GLY A 860 -18.09 45.97 -1.28
N GLY A 861 -17.33 45.24 -2.08
CA GLY A 861 -17.06 43.84 -1.89
C GLY A 861 -15.80 43.45 -2.62
N VAL A 862 -15.23 42.32 -2.22
CA VAL A 862 -13.95 41.86 -2.74
C VAL A 862 -13.81 40.36 -2.60
N PHE A 863 -13.15 39.70 -3.56
CA PHE A 863 -12.65 38.34 -3.34
C PHE A 863 -11.25 38.41 -2.77
N CYS A 864 -11.04 37.85 -1.57
CA CYS A 864 -9.72 37.73 -0.97
C CYS A 864 -9.27 36.27 -0.91
N ARG A 865 -7.95 36.06 -1.01
CA ARG A 865 -7.33 34.74 -0.89
C ARG A 865 -6.92 34.50 0.56
N GLN A 866 -7.04 33.27 1.02
CA GLN A 866 -6.45 32.84 2.28
C GLN A 866 -4.93 33.08 2.29
N SER A 867 -4.49 34.03 3.12
CA SER A 867 -3.08 34.37 3.32
C SER A 867 -2.66 34.13 4.77
N ASP A 868 -1.34 34.11 5.01
CA ASP A 868 -0.78 34.00 6.36
C ASP A 868 -1.06 35.25 7.22
N ALA A 869 -1.55 36.33 6.62
CA ALA A 869 -1.97 37.54 7.31
C ALA A 869 -3.43 37.47 7.79
N ILE A 870 -4.24 36.56 7.23
CA ILE A 870 -5.68 36.46 7.51
C ILE A 870 -6.00 35.19 8.29
N ALA A 871 -5.52 34.02 7.85
CA ALA A 871 -5.97 32.74 8.39
C ALA A 871 -4.82 31.71 8.45
N ARG A 872 -3.68 32.08 9.06
CA ARG A 872 -2.47 31.26 9.08
C ARG A 872 -2.69 29.88 9.71
N VAL A 873 -3.28 29.85 10.91
CA VAL A 873 -3.48 28.61 11.66
C VAL A 873 -4.42 27.70 10.89
N ASP A 874 -5.59 28.21 10.47
CA ASP A 874 -6.50 27.45 9.60
C ASP A 874 -5.83 26.92 8.32
N ARG A 875 -5.00 27.72 7.63
CA ARG A 875 -4.31 27.27 6.41
C ARG A 875 -3.37 26.09 6.68
N VAL A 876 -2.60 26.16 7.76
CA VAL A 876 -1.67 25.08 8.14
C VAL A 876 -2.47 23.85 8.60
N THR A 877 -3.45 24.04 9.47
CA THR A 877 -4.30 22.96 9.98
C THR A 877 -5.08 22.29 8.87
N MET A 878 -5.59 23.02 7.88
CA MET A 878 -6.27 22.46 6.71
C MET A 878 -5.35 21.55 5.88
N ARG A 879 -4.07 21.92 5.68
CA ARG A 879 -3.09 21.04 5.00
C ARG A 879 -2.86 19.75 5.78
N ARG A 880 -2.76 19.85 7.12
CA ARG A 880 -2.61 18.68 8.00
C ARG A 880 -3.85 17.79 7.99
N ARG A 881 -5.04 18.37 8.10
CA ARG A 881 -6.33 17.67 7.98
C ARG A 881 -6.45 16.91 6.66
N LYS A 882 -6.00 17.51 5.54
CA LYS A 882 -5.94 16.81 4.24
C LYS A 882 -5.01 15.61 4.29
N ALA A 883 -3.81 15.76 4.86
CA ALA A 883 -2.84 14.67 5.01
C ALA A 883 -3.30 13.55 5.96
N ARG A 884 -4.22 13.85 6.89
CA ARG A 884 -4.75 12.93 7.91
C ARG A 884 -6.19 12.47 7.66
N ASN A 885 -6.77 12.79 6.51
CA ASN A 885 -8.16 12.47 6.15
C ASN A 885 -9.22 13.02 7.15
N LEU A 886 -8.94 14.16 7.79
CA LEU A 886 -9.84 14.86 8.72
C LEU A 886 -10.55 16.06 8.05
N MET A 887 -10.53 16.12 6.71
CA MET A 887 -11.24 17.15 5.95
C MET A 887 -12.76 16.99 6.00
N LYS A 888 -13.25 15.79 6.34
CA LYS A 888 -14.68 15.47 6.35
C LYS A 888 -15.31 15.51 7.74
N HIS A 889 -14.56 15.88 8.77
CA HIS A 889 -15.06 15.96 10.15
C HIS A 889 -15.90 17.24 10.35
N PRO A 890 -17.20 17.14 10.74
CA PRO A 890 -18.14 18.27 10.80
C PRO A 890 -17.65 19.45 11.63
N VAL A 891 -17.17 19.21 12.86
CA VAL A 891 -16.68 20.26 13.77
C VAL A 891 -15.51 21.01 13.14
N LEU A 892 -14.52 20.28 12.63
CA LEU A 892 -13.30 20.89 12.05
C LEU A 892 -13.63 21.65 10.76
N THR A 893 -14.56 21.14 9.95
CA THR A 893 -15.00 21.78 8.71
C THR A 893 -15.76 23.06 9.01
N LEU A 894 -16.75 23.02 9.92
CA LEU A 894 -17.53 24.19 10.31
C LEU A 894 -16.65 25.24 11.00
N ALA A 895 -15.81 24.84 11.97
CA ALA A 895 -14.89 25.74 12.66
C ALA A 895 -13.93 26.45 11.69
N SER A 896 -13.39 25.72 10.71
CA SER A 896 -12.51 26.29 9.67
C SER A 896 -13.22 27.35 8.84
N ILE A 897 -14.50 27.13 8.50
CA ILE A 897 -15.30 28.09 7.76
C ILE A 897 -15.56 29.31 8.64
N LEU A 898 -16.13 29.11 9.84
CA LEU A 898 -16.50 30.20 10.77
C LEU A 898 -15.30 31.05 11.17
N ALA A 899 -14.12 30.44 11.41
CA ALA A 899 -12.91 31.16 11.76
C ALA A 899 -12.55 32.20 10.69
N LYS A 900 -12.63 31.82 9.41
CA LYS A 900 -12.36 32.72 8.29
C LYS A 900 -13.38 33.85 8.18
N LYS A 901 -14.67 33.56 8.40
CA LYS A 901 -15.74 34.56 8.34
C LYS A 901 -15.59 35.60 9.44
N GLN A 902 -15.35 35.14 10.66
CA GLN A 902 -15.11 36.02 11.80
C GLN A 902 -13.85 36.87 11.61
N LEU A 903 -12.77 36.29 11.06
CA LEU A 903 -11.53 37.04 10.78
C LEU A 903 -11.72 38.16 9.75
N LEU A 904 -12.71 38.03 8.86
CA LEU A 904 -13.08 39.08 7.92
C LEU A 904 -14.09 40.07 8.49
N GLY A 905 -14.51 39.93 9.76
CA GLY A 905 -15.50 40.78 10.39
C GLY A 905 -16.92 40.49 9.94
N ASP A 906 -17.19 39.30 9.40
CA ASP A 906 -18.52 38.92 8.94
C ASP A 906 -19.50 38.89 10.12
N THR A 907 -20.67 39.47 9.87
CA THR A 907 -21.81 39.47 10.80
C THR A 907 -22.90 38.51 10.35
N HIS A 908 -22.90 38.16 9.06
CA HIS A 908 -23.84 37.24 8.44
C HIS A 908 -23.08 36.32 7.50
N ALA A 909 -23.41 35.04 7.47
CA ALA A 909 -22.78 34.08 6.57
C ALA A 909 -23.82 33.14 5.96
N VAL A 910 -23.65 32.85 4.67
CA VAL A 910 -24.35 31.76 3.99
C VAL A 910 -23.39 30.59 3.85
N LEU A 911 -23.83 29.39 4.18
CA LEU A 911 -23.06 28.17 4.04
C LEU A 911 -23.82 27.15 3.18
N ASP A 912 -23.27 26.87 2.01
CA ASP A 912 -23.73 25.81 1.10
C ASP A 912 -22.99 24.50 1.39
N ILE A 913 -23.66 23.59 2.12
CA ILE A 913 -23.16 22.26 2.45
C ILE A 913 -23.48 21.31 1.31
N LYS A 914 -22.43 20.81 0.66
CA LYS A 914 -22.52 19.79 -0.38
C LYS A 914 -22.77 18.41 0.24
N LEU A 915 -23.83 17.73 -0.19
CA LEU A 915 -24.29 16.41 0.30
C LEU A 915 -24.20 15.35 -0.82
N GLY A 916 -23.91 14.09 -0.50
CA GLY A 916 -23.59 13.04 -1.47
C GLY A 916 -22.20 12.45 -1.27
N ARG A 917 -21.68 11.69 -2.23
CA ARG A 917 -20.44 10.90 -2.02
C ARG A 917 -19.20 11.75 -1.71
N ASP A 918 -19.14 12.96 -2.26
CA ASP A 918 -18.09 13.93 -1.96
C ASP A 918 -18.44 14.90 -0.82
N SER A 919 -19.44 14.56 0.00
CA SER A 919 -19.75 15.32 1.20
C SER A 919 -18.50 15.44 2.10
N LYS A 920 -18.26 16.66 2.58
CA LYS A 920 -17.26 16.95 3.63
C LYS A 920 -17.86 16.89 5.03
N TRP A 921 -19.01 16.25 5.14
CA TRP A 921 -19.83 16.23 6.33
C TRP A 921 -20.14 14.77 6.72
N ILE A 922 -19.15 14.08 7.29
CA ILE A 922 -19.29 12.70 7.75
C ILE A 922 -19.53 12.70 9.26
N VAL A 923 -20.71 12.26 9.67
CA VAL A 923 -21.10 12.11 11.08
C VAL A 923 -20.78 10.70 11.58
N SER A 924 -20.73 10.54 12.90
CA SER A 924 -20.43 9.27 13.57
C SER A 924 -21.57 8.25 13.46
N ASP A 925 -22.81 8.73 13.34
CA ASP A 925 -24.00 7.89 13.16
C ASP A 925 -24.01 7.30 11.72
N PRO A 926 -23.94 5.97 11.56
CA PRO A 926 -23.82 5.35 10.25
C PRO A 926 -25.02 5.57 9.32
N ASP A 927 -26.25 5.58 9.86
CA ASP A 927 -27.46 5.74 9.08
C ASP A 927 -27.60 7.18 8.59
N GLN A 928 -27.32 8.13 9.47
CA GLN A 928 -27.26 9.54 9.12
C GLN A 928 -26.15 9.82 8.12
N ALA A 929 -24.96 9.25 8.32
CA ALA A 929 -23.85 9.37 7.38
C ALA A 929 -24.22 8.78 6.00
N ALA A 930 -24.90 7.63 5.98
CA ALA A 930 -25.34 6.98 4.75
C ALA A 930 -26.32 7.85 3.96
N ARG A 931 -27.27 8.51 4.65
CA ARG A 931 -28.20 9.47 4.04
C ARG A 931 -27.49 10.72 3.51
N LEU A 932 -26.62 11.33 4.33
CA LEU A 932 -25.89 12.55 3.96
C LEU A 932 -24.85 12.33 2.86
N CYS A 933 -24.31 11.11 2.76
CA CYS A 933 -23.32 10.74 1.75
C CYS A 933 -23.93 10.07 0.51
N GLY A 934 -25.26 9.91 0.46
CA GLY A 934 -25.94 9.27 -0.68
C GLY A 934 -25.55 7.82 -0.92
N THR A 935 -25.09 7.08 0.11
CA THR A 935 -24.65 5.68 -0.05
C THR A 935 -25.82 4.71 -0.19
N GLN A 936 -26.98 5.06 0.37
CA GLN A 936 -28.24 4.30 0.20
C GLN A 936 -28.97 4.71 -1.08
N THR A 937 -29.06 6.01 -1.35
CA THR A 937 -29.74 6.59 -2.52
C THR A 937 -28.95 7.77 -3.05
N ARG A 938 -28.43 7.64 -4.28
CA ARG A 938 -27.71 8.74 -4.96
C ARG A 938 -28.62 9.96 -5.12
N HIS A 939 -28.09 11.14 -4.83
CA HIS A 939 -28.85 12.38 -5.05
C HIS A 939 -28.86 12.72 -6.55
N ARG A 940 -30.00 12.48 -7.21
CA ARG A 940 -30.13 12.61 -8.67
C ARG A 940 -30.35 14.05 -9.16
N THR A 941 -30.76 14.92 -8.26
CA THR A 941 -31.06 16.33 -8.55
C THR A 941 -30.13 17.24 -7.75
N LEU A 942 -30.08 18.51 -8.13
CA LEU A 942 -29.27 19.50 -7.42
C LEU A 942 -29.79 19.77 -5.99
N HIS A 943 -31.11 19.74 -5.83
CA HIS A 943 -31.79 19.92 -4.54
C HIS A 943 -31.87 18.60 -3.78
N PRO A 944 -31.29 18.49 -2.58
CA PRO A 944 -31.43 17.29 -1.78
C PRO A 944 -32.89 17.06 -1.38
N GLU A 945 -33.25 15.78 -1.23
CA GLU A 945 -34.58 15.38 -0.78
C GLU A 945 -34.85 15.86 0.66
N PRO A 946 -36.12 16.09 1.05
CA PRO A 946 -36.47 16.62 2.37
C PRO A 946 -35.94 15.80 3.56
N ASP A 947 -35.85 14.47 3.42
CA ASP A 947 -35.32 13.59 4.46
C ASP A 947 -33.80 13.74 4.64
N VAL A 948 -33.07 14.04 3.57
CA VAL A 948 -31.65 14.36 3.59
C VAL A 948 -31.41 15.70 4.30
N ILE A 949 -32.28 16.68 4.08
CA ILE A 949 -32.25 17.97 4.80
C ILE A 949 -32.53 17.76 6.29
N ALA A 950 -33.51 16.92 6.64
CA ALA A 950 -33.79 16.57 8.02
C ALA A 950 -32.57 15.88 8.69
N ALA A 951 -31.89 14.99 7.96
CA ALA A 951 -30.65 14.37 8.42
C ALA A 951 -29.54 15.42 8.64
N LEU A 952 -29.42 16.42 7.76
CA LEU A 952 -28.44 17.50 7.92
C LEU A 952 -28.76 18.38 9.14
N GLN A 953 -30.04 18.73 9.33
CA GLN A 953 -30.49 19.46 10.50
C GLN A 953 -30.16 18.72 11.80
N ALA A 954 -30.41 17.40 11.84
CA ALA A 954 -30.04 16.57 12.98
C ALA A 954 -28.52 16.52 13.21
N ALA A 955 -27.71 16.58 12.14
CA ALA A 955 -26.25 16.59 12.24
C ALA A 955 -25.68 17.92 12.74
N LEU A 956 -26.37 19.02 12.44
CA LEU A 956 -26.00 20.37 12.89
C LEU A 956 -26.49 20.67 14.31
N ALA A 957 -27.60 20.08 14.74
CA ALA A 957 -28.26 20.36 16.00
C ALA A 957 -27.34 20.27 17.24
N PRO A 958 -26.43 19.28 17.36
CA PRO A 958 -25.49 19.22 18.49
C PRO A 958 -24.56 20.43 18.59
N MET A 959 -24.19 21.05 17.47
CA MET A 959 -23.27 22.19 17.44
C MET A 959 -23.97 23.54 17.43
N LEU A 960 -25.10 23.66 16.72
CA LEU A 960 -25.79 24.92 16.44
C LEU A 960 -27.15 25.06 17.13
N GLY A 961 -27.65 24.00 17.77
CA GLY A 961 -29.03 23.95 18.28
C GLY A 961 -30.07 23.79 17.15
N ALA A 962 -31.34 23.98 17.49
CA ALA A 962 -32.42 23.94 16.51
C ALA A 962 -32.42 25.24 15.66
N PRO A 963 -32.62 25.15 14.33
CA PRO A 963 -32.79 26.34 13.49
C PRO A 963 -34.08 27.08 13.85
N GLN A 964 -34.08 28.42 13.76
CA GLN A 964 -35.28 29.22 14.04
C GLN A 964 -36.30 29.17 12.91
N THR A 965 -35.83 29.06 11.66
CA THR A 965 -36.69 28.93 10.49
C THR A 965 -36.17 27.84 9.57
N THR A 966 -37.12 27.05 9.06
CA THR A 966 -36.92 26.04 8.03
C THR A 966 -37.88 26.34 6.89
N GLN A 967 -37.40 27.00 5.84
CA GLN A 967 -38.20 27.31 4.66
C GLN A 967 -37.44 26.92 3.40
N ASP A 968 -38.03 26.04 2.59
CA ASP A 968 -37.50 25.59 1.30
C ASP A 968 -36.02 25.17 1.37
N ASN A 969 -35.71 24.27 2.31
CA ASN A 969 -34.37 23.71 2.54
C ASN A 969 -33.29 24.72 3.01
N LEU A 970 -33.71 25.89 3.48
CA LEU A 970 -32.86 26.87 4.16
C LEU A 970 -33.02 26.75 5.67
N LEU A 971 -31.92 26.50 6.38
CA LEU A 971 -31.85 26.46 7.83
C LEU A 971 -31.22 27.76 8.35
N CYS A 972 -31.97 28.59 9.07
CA CYS A 972 -31.45 29.83 9.63
C CYS A 972 -31.14 29.69 11.11
N TYR A 973 -29.96 30.17 11.51
CA TYR A 973 -29.44 30.18 12.88
C TYR A 973 -29.14 31.64 13.29
N HIS A 974 -29.97 32.21 14.16
CA HIS A 974 -29.79 33.53 14.77
C HIS A 974 -29.27 33.39 16.20
N ASP A 975 -28.29 34.19 16.60
CA ASP A 975 -27.80 34.25 18.00
C ASP A 975 -27.67 32.87 18.66
N ALA A 976 -27.30 31.86 17.85
CA ALA A 976 -27.53 30.48 18.24
C ALA A 976 -26.70 30.20 19.49
N ALA A 977 -27.25 29.45 20.45
CA ALA A 977 -26.63 29.25 21.76
C ALA A 977 -25.18 28.70 21.70
N GLY A 978 -24.72 28.20 20.54
CA GLY A 978 -23.32 27.82 20.26
C GLY A 978 -22.47 28.73 19.38
N ILE A 979 -23.09 29.75 18.79
CA ILE A 979 -22.44 30.84 18.06
C ILE A 979 -22.20 32.04 19.01
N ALA A 980 -22.65 31.95 20.28
CA ALA A 980 -22.67 33.02 21.28
C ALA A 980 -21.32 33.71 21.58
N ASP A 981 -20.18 33.14 21.14
CA ASP A 981 -18.85 33.75 21.24
C ASP A 981 -18.27 34.18 19.88
N THR A 982 -19.13 34.42 18.89
CA THR A 982 -18.71 34.78 17.53
C THR A 982 -19.28 36.13 17.10
N SER A 983 -18.63 36.79 16.14
CA SER A 983 -19.16 38.00 15.52
C SER A 983 -20.33 37.76 14.57
N ILE A 984 -20.69 36.49 14.29
CA ILE A 984 -21.73 36.12 13.33
C ILE A 984 -23.07 36.13 14.04
N ARG A 985 -23.92 37.10 13.70
CA ARG A 985 -25.29 37.25 14.21
C ARG A 985 -26.26 36.28 13.53
N GLU A 986 -25.99 35.96 12.26
CA GLU A 986 -26.83 35.07 11.47
C GLU A 986 -26.00 34.12 10.60
N LEU A 987 -26.25 32.82 10.72
CA LEU A 987 -25.73 31.79 9.84
C LEU A 987 -26.89 31.12 9.11
N ARG A 988 -26.88 31.20 7.78
CA ARG A 988 -27.86 30.57 6.89
C ARG A 988 -27.25 29.37 6.21
N VAL A 989 -27.74 28.18 6.49
CA VAL A 989 -27.24 26.94 5.91
C VAL A 989 -28.21 26.47 4.84
N LEU A 990 -27.72 26.28 3.63
CA LEU A 990 -28.43 25.60 2.55
C LEU A 990 -27.65 24.34 2.16
N ALA A 991 -28.33 23.39 1.51
CA ALA A 991 -27.69 22.18 1.04
C ALA A 991 -27.90 21.98 -0.46
N SER A 992 -26.89 21.41 -1.10
CA SER A 992 -26.95 21.04 -2.51
C SER A 992 -26.23 19.73 -2.77
N SER A 993 -26.62 19.01 -3.82
CA SER A 993 -26.03 17.72 -4.16
C SER A 993 -24.60 17.86 -4.69
N ALA A 994 -23.71 17.01 -4.18
CA ALA A 994 -22.35 16.76 -4.64
C ALA A 994 -22.27 15.59 -5.63
N ASP A 995 -23.37 14.84 -5.82
CA ASP A 995 -23.41 13.69 -6.72
C ASP A 995 -23.66 14.08 -8.19
N VAL A 996 -24.15 15.30 -8.42
CA VAL A 996 -24.37 15.89 -9.75
C VAL A 996 -23.52 17.15 -9.94
N PRO A 997 -23.07 17.45 -11.18
CA PRO A 997 -22.29 18.64 -11.45
C PRO A 997 -23.11 19.90 -11.18
N GLN A 998 -22.55 20.88 -10.48
CA GLN A 998 -23.24 22.12 -10.11
C GLN A 998 -23.42 23.11 -11.28
N GLY A 999 -22.74 22.87 -12.40
CA GLY A 999 -22.79 23.67 -13.61
C GLY A 999 -22.32 22.89 -14.83
N ARG A 1000 -22.35 23.55 -16.00
CA ARG A 1000 -21.93 22.96 -17.28
C ARG A 1000 -20.42 22.79 -17.42
N ALA A 1001 -19.60 23.46 -16.62
CA ALA A 1001 -18.17 23.53 -16.84
C ALA A 1001 -17.37 23.01 -15.64
N ILE A 1002 -16.35 22.20 -15.96
CA ILE A 1002 -15.29 21.78 -15.05
C ILE A 1002 -13.98 22.23 -15.69
N GLY A 1003 -13.20 23.05 -15.00
CA GLY A 1003 -12.02 23.71 -15.58
C GLY A 1003 -12.12 25.23 -15.46
N ARG A 1004 -10.99 25.88 -15.22
CA ARG A 1004 -10.92 27.28 -14.77
C ARG A 1004 -11.49 28.26 -15.80
N LEU A 1005 -10.97 28.20 -17.03
CA LEU A 1005 -11.43 29.05 -18.13
C LEU A 1005 -12.84 28.68 -18.59
N LEU A 1006 -13.20 27.40 -18.56
CA LEU A 1006 -14.54 26.95 -18.93
C LEU A 1006 -15.60 27.46 -17.96
N ILE A 1007 -15.31 27.47 -16.64
CA ILE A 1007 -16.22 28.03 -15.64
C ILE A 1007 -16.40 29.54 -15.87
N LEU A 1008 -15.33 30.30 -16.15
CA LEU A 1008 -15.44 31.72 -16.49
C LEU A 1008 -16.29 31.94 -17.76
N HIS A 1009 -16.13 31.08 -18.77
CA HIS A 1009 -16.94 31.14 -19.98
C HIS A 1009 -18.41 30.86 -19.68
N GLN A 1010 -18.71 29.82 -18.89
CA GLN A 1010 -20.08 29.49 -18.48
C GLN A 1010 -20.72 30.66 -17.73
N LEU A 1011 -20.01 31.26 -16.77
CA LEU A 1011 -20.50 32.43 -16.04
C LEU A 1011 -20.82 33.58 -16.99
N ASP A 1012 -19.92 33.90 -17.94
CA ASP A 1012 -20.16 34.96 -18.93
C ASP A 1012 -21.37 34.66 -19.83
N GLN A 1013 -21.50 33.42 -20.28
CA GLN A 1013 -22.59 32.98 -21.15
C GLN A 1013 -23.94 33.01 -20.44
N THR A 1014 -24.01 32.60 -19.17
CA THR A 1014 -25.25 32.54 -18.40
C THR A 1014 -25.66 33.92 -17.86
N LEU A 1015 -24.71 34.68 -17.29
CA LEU A 1015 -25.00 35.94 -16.60
C LEU A 1015 -25.13 37.16 -17.52
N SER A 1016 -24.73 37.05 -18.79
CA SER A 1016 -24.88 38.13 -19.78
C SER A 1016 -26.21 38.04 -20.56
N GLN A 1017 -27.06 37.04 -20.29
CA GLN A 1017 -28.39 36.93 -20.87
C GLN A 1017 -29.40 37.84 -20.15
N ASP A 1018 -30.47 38.23 -20.86
CA ASP A 1018 -31.57 39.00 -20.27
C ASP A 1018 -32.34 38.20 -19.21
N ASP A 1019 -32.50 36.88 -19.42
CA ASP A 1019 -33.02 35.92 -18.43
C ASP A 1019 -31.95 34.84 -18.13
N PRO A 1020 -31.04 35.09 -17.17
CA PRO A 1020 -30.02 34.13 -16.76
C PRO A 1020 -30.62 32.77 -16.36
N TRP A 1021 -29.98 31.67 -16.76
CA TRP A 1021 -30.45 30.28 -16.53
C TRP A 1021 -31.78 29.92 -17.22
N SER A 1022 -32.28 30.71 -18.16
CA SER A 1022 -33.49 30.38 -18.94
C SER A 1022 -33.37 29.06 -19.71
N ASP A 1023 -32.15 28.70 -20.12
CA ASP A 1023 -31.80 27.48 -20.84
C ASP A 1023 -31.35 26.32 -19.92
N TRP A 1024 -31.46 26.46 -18.59
CA TRP A 1024 -31.06 25.42 -17.64
C TRP A 1024 -32.26 24.62 -17.10
N PRO A 1025 -32.04 23.39 -16.60
CA PRO A 1025 -33.11 22.62 -15.99
C PRO A 1025 -33.70 23.34 -14.78
N ALA A 1026 -35.01 23.16 -14.55
CA ALA A 1026 -35.76 23.86 -13.51
C ALA A 1026 -35.10 23.77 -12.12
N ALA A 1027 -34.58 22.61 -11.74
CA ALA A 1027 -33.90 22.42 -10.45
C ALA A 1027 -32.70 23.37 -10.27
N TYR A 1028 -31.89 23.57 -11.31
CA TYR A 1028 -30.75 24.48 -11.27
C TYR A 1028 -31.19 25.94 -11.26
N ARG A 1029 -32.19 26.29 -12.07
CA ARG A 1029 -32.77 27.63 -12.09
C ARG A 1029 -33.32 28.01 -10.73
N THR A 1030 -34.14 27.16 -10.12
CA THR A 1030 -34.67 27.35 -8.76
C THR A 1030 -33.55 27.50 -7.75
N PHE A 1031 -32.50 26.67 -7.82
CA PHE A 1031 -31.38 26.78 -6.87
C PHE A 1031 -30.67 28.14 -6.96
N TYR A 1032 -30.27 28.57 -8.16
CA TYR A 1032 -29.45 29.78 -8.31
C TYR A 1032 -30.26 31.08 -8.25
N LEU A 1033 -31.51 31.09 -8.75
CA LEU A 1033 -32.34 32.29 -8.81
C LEU A 1033 -33.26 32.48 -7.60
N GLU A 1034 -33.66 31.41 -6.92
CA GLU A 1034 -34.60 31.47 -5.80
C GLU A 1034 -33.92 31.10 -4.48
N THR A 1035 -33.42 29.86 -4.35
CA THR A 1035 -32.86 29.35 -3.09
C THR A 1035 -31.63 30.14 -2.65
N LEU A 1036 -30.65 30.32 -3.53
CA LEU A 1036 -29.40 31.03 -3.22
C LEU A 1036 -29.64 32.55 -3.03
N LYS A 1037 -30.53 33.14 -3.83
CA LYS A 1037 -30.98 34.54 -3.69
C LYS A 1037 -31.57 34.77 -2.29
N ARG A 1038 -32.49 33.90 -1.86
CA ARG A 1038 -33.11 33.96 -0.54
C ARG A 1038 -32.13 33.70 0.59
N ALA A 1039 -31.21 32.75 0.41
CA ALA A 1039 -30.14 32.49 1.37
C ALA A 1039 -29.26 33.73 1.58
N CYS A 1040 -29.02 34.53 0.54
CA CYS A 1040 -28.30 35.82 0.64
C CYS A 1040 -29.18 36.98 1.16
N ALA A 1041 -30.40 36.70 1.60
CA ALA A 1041 -31.41 37.67 2.04
C ALA A 1041 -31.63 38.81 1.03
N VAL A 1042 -31.55 38.50 -0.26
CA VAL A 1042 -31.78 39.47 -1.33
C VAL A 1042 -33.28 39.73 -1.47
N PRO A 1043 -33.75 40.99 -1.37
CA PRO A 1043 -35.15 41.31 -1.53
C PRO A 1043 -35.72 40.85 -2.88
N GLU A 1044 -37.00 40.50 -2.91
CA GLU A 1044 -37.64 40.09 -4.17
C GLU A 1044 -37.68 41.20 -5.23
N THR A 1045 -37.58 42.46 -4.79
CA THR A 1045 -37.47 43.64 -5.66
C THR A 1045 -36.14 43.71 -6.44
N VAL A 1046 -35.11 42.96 -6.04
CA VAL A 1046 -33.86 42.85 -6.80
C VAL A 1046 -34.07 41.85 -7.93
N SER A 1047 -34.02 42.34 -9.16
CA SER A 1047 -34.23 41.55 -10.38
C SER A 1047 -32.98 40.76 -10.79
N THR A 1048 -33.16 39.78 -11.68
CA THR A 1048 -32.06 39.07 -12.35
C THR A 1048 -31.16 39.99 -13.18
N ALA A 1049 -31.70 41.12 -13.68
CA ALA A 1049 -30.88 42.14 -14.36
C ALA A 1049 -29.85 42.77 -13.43
N ALA A 1050 -30.16 42.94 -12.13
CA ALA A 1050 -29.20 43.43 -11.15
C ALA A 1050 -28.03 42.44 -10.92
N LEU A 1051 -28.31 41.13 -11.02
CA LEU A 1051 -27.28 40.10 -11.00
C LEU A 1051 -26.35 40.20 -12.22
N GLY A 1052 -26.91 40.42 -13.41
CA GLY A 1052 -26.14 40.68 -14.63
C GLY A 1052 -25.27 41.94 -14.51
N ALA A 1053 -25.79 43.02 -13.92
CA ALA A 1053 -25.02 44.24 -13.65
C ALA A 1053 -23.87 44.00 -12.67
N ALA A 1054 -24.08 43.22 -11.60
CA ALA A 1054 -23.03 42.82 -10.68
C ALA A 1054 -21.93 42.00 -11.37
N TRP A 1055 -22.31 41.11 -12.30
CA TRP A 1055 -21.34 40.37 -13.12
C TRP A 1055 -20.51 41.28 -14.03
N GLN A 1056 -21.13 42.27 -14.70
CA GLN A 1056 -20.39 43.23 -15.53
C GLN A 1056 -19.38 44.04 -14.70
N ALA A 1057 -19.73 44.42 -13.47
CA ALA A 1057 -18.79 45.09 -12.57
C ALA A 1057 -17.60 44.19 -12.19
N LEU A 1058 -17.82 42.89 -11.93
CA LEU A 1058 -16.74 41.95 -11.68
C LEU A 1058 -15.85 41.72 -12.91
N LYS A 1059 -16.43 41.68 -14.12
CA LYS A 1059 -15.66 41.54 -15.38
C LYS A 1059 -14.64 42.64 -15.59
N GLN A 1060 -14.93 43.86 -15.14
CA GLN A 1060 -13.96 44.97 -15.21
C GLN A 1060 -12.69 44.72 -14.37
N GLN A 1061 -12.75 43.79 -13.40
CA GLN A 1061 -11.62 43.36 -12.59
C GLN A 1061 -10.92 42.09 -13.15
N LEU A 1062 -11.37 41.57 -14.29
CA LEU A 1062 -10.88 40.36 -14.94
C LEU A 1062 -10.24 40.70 -16.28
N PRO A 1063 -8.90 40.90 -16.34
CA PRO A 1063 -8.18 41.27 -17.57
C PRO A 1063 -8.43 40.35 -18.77
N ILE A 1064 -8.86 39.10 -18.55
CA ILE A 1064 -9.20 38.19 -19.65
C ILE A 1064 -10.37 38.69 -20.52
N PHE A 1065 -11.24 39.55 -20.00
CA PHE A 1065 -12.37 40.14 -20.72
C PHE A 1065 -12.07 41.53 -21.30
N ASP A 1066 -10.91 42.12 -21.01
CA ASP A 1066 -10.51 43.42 -21.57
C ASP A 1066 -10.10 43.27 -23.04
N ALA A 1067 -10.81 43.96 -23.93
CA ALA A 1067 -10.52 43.95 -25.37
C ALA A 1067 -9.10 44.45 -25.69
N SER A 1068 -8.55 45.36 -24.88
CA SER A 1068 -7.24 45.99 -25.08
C SER A 1068 -6.06 45.26 -24.42
N GLY A 1069 -6.34 44.36 -23.47
CA GLY A 1069 -5.33 43.67 -22.67
C GLY A 1069 -4.66 42.48 -23.37
N GLY A 1070 -3.37 42.27 -23.08
CA GLY A 1070 -2.55 41.12 -23.51
C GLY A 1070 -2.45 40.01 -22.45
N HIS A 1071 -3.57 39.60 -21.85
CA HIS A 1071 -3.58 38.51 -20.85
C HIS A 1071 -3.15 37.17 -21.49
N GLU A 1072 -2.32 36.39 -20.80
CA GLU A 1072 -1.69 35.19 -21.38
C GLU A 1072 -2.71 34.15 -21.89
N TYR A 1073 -3.82 33.97 -21.16
CA TYR A 1073 -4.88 33.02 -21.54
C TYR A 1073 -5.95 33.59 -22.50
N LYS A 1074 -5.86 34.85 -22.92
CA LYS A 1074 -6.95 35.48 -23.71
C LYS A 1074 -7.20 34.79 -25.05
N LYS A 1075 -6.14 34.53 -25.82
CA LYS A 1075 -6.24 33.85 -27.12
C LYS A 1075 -6.85 32.45 -26.99
N LEU A 1076 -6.43 31.73 -25.96
CA LEU A 1076 -6.96 30.41 -25.63
C LEU A 1076 -8.44 30.51 -25.21
N PHE A 1077 -8.80 31.44 -24.34
CA PHE A 1077 -10.18 31.66 -23.92
C PHE A 1077 -11.10 32.00 -25.11
N GLU A 1078 -10.65 32.84 -26.03
CA GLU A 1078 -11.36 33.14 -27.29
C GLU A 1078 -11.45 31.91 -28.21
N ALA A 1079 -10.42 31.05 -28.25
CA ALA A 1079 -10.47 29.79 -28.99
C ALA A 1079 -11.49 28.80 -28.40
N LEU A 1080 -11.49 28.63 -27.07
CA LEU A 1080 -12.47 27.80 -26.36
C LEU A 1080 -13.90 28.29 -26.63
N ARG A 1081 -14.14 29.61 -26.52
CA ARG A 1081 -15.44 30.23 -26.83
C ARG A 1081 -15.87 29.97 -28.25
N ARG A 1082 -14.98 30.10 -29.23
CA ARG A 1082 -15.29 29.82 -30.65
C ARG A 1082 -15.72 28.37 -30.86
N VAL A 1083 -15.02 27.42 -30.25
CA VAL A 1083 -15.36 25.99 -30.36
C VAL A 1083 -16.72 25.68 -29.73
N LEU A 1084 -16.98 26.20 -28.54
CA LEU A 1084 -18.22 25.95 -27.80
C LEU A 1084 -19.43 26.65 -28.42
N ASN A 1085 -19.24 27.81 -29.05
CA ASN A 1085 -20.30 28.54 -29.75
C ASN A 1085 -20.50 28.13 -31.22
N SER A 1086 -19.68 27.24 -31.78
CA SER A 1086 -19.82 26.81 -33.18
C SER A 1086 -21.02 25.87 -33.36
N ASP A 1087 -21.93 26.21 -34.27
CA ASP A 1087 -23.06 25.35 -34.67
C ASP A 1087 -22.65 24.19 -35.59
N GLN A 1088 -21.38 24.09 -35.99
CA GLN A 1088 -20.89 23.06 -36.90
C GLN A 1088 -20.35 21.83 -36.13
N PRO A 1089 -21.12 20.73 -36.00
CA PRO A 1089 -20.68 19.53 -35.29
C PRO A 1089 -19.46 18.87 -35.94
N GLU A 1090 -19.27 19.01 -37.26
CA GLU A 1090 -18.15 18.40 -37.99
C GLU A 1090 -16.78 18.93 -37.53
N GLN A 1091 -16.70 20.16 -37.02
CA GLN A 1091 -15.46 20.70 -36.44
C GLN A 1091 -15.12 20.11 -35.06
N ARG A 1092 -16.01 19.28 -34.48
CA ARG A 1092 -15.91 18.76 -33.09
C ARG A 1092 -15.56 17.27 -32.99
N HIS A 1093 -15.59 16.53 -34.10
CA HIS A 1093 -15.50 15.07 -34.09
C HIS A 1093 -14.09 14.49 -34.26
N HIS A 1094 -13.11 15.29 -34.65
CA HIS A 1094 -11.71 14.88 -34.72
C HIS A 1094 -10.87 15.73 -33.75
N ALA A 1095 -9.93 15.09 -33.06
CA ALA A 1095 -9.02 15.78 -32.17
C ALA A 1095 -8.19 16.78 -32.98
N HIS A 1096 -8.56 18.05 -32.87
CA HIS A 1096 -7.90 19.14 -33.56
C HIS A 1096 -7.24 20.05 -32.53
N PRO A 1097 -6.00 20.51 -32.79
CA PRO A 1097 -5.38 21.52 -31.95
C PRO A 1097 -6.23 22.80 -31.97
N LEU A 1098 -6.48 23.38 -30.80
CA LEU A 1098 -7.28 24.61 -30.66
C LEU A 1098 -6.67 25.83 -31.38
N LEU A 1099 -5.35 25.86 -31.53
CA LEU A 1099 -4.60 26.96 -32.15
C LEU A 1099 -3.68 26.40 -33.26
N PRO A 1100 -3.74 26.95 -34.49
CA PRO A 1100 -2.90 26.47 -35.59
C PRO A 1100 -1.41 26.84 -35.40
N GLU A 1101 -0.56 25.81 -35.43
CA GLU A 1101 0.87 25.72 -35.77
C GLU A 1101 1.95 26.60 -35.10
N GLN A 1102 1.66 27.56 -34.23
CA GLN A 1102 2.72 28.36 -33.58
C GLN A 1102 2.54 28.61 -32.08
N ALA A 1103 2.58 27.53 -31.29
CA ALA A 1103 3.11 27.54 -29.92
C ALA A 1103 3.19 26.11 -29.38
N HIS A 1104 4.40 25.57 -29.18
CA HIS A 1104 4.61 24.29 -28.51
C HIS A 1104 4.09 24.23 -27.05
N ALA A 1105 3.58 25.34 -26.51
CA ALA A 1105 2.92 25.44 -25.20
C ALA A 1105 1.38 25.27 -25.28
N ASP A 1106 0.77 25.29 -26.48
CA ASP A 1106 -0.69 25.38 -26.68
C ASP A 1106 -1.31 24.09 -27.28
N ASP A 1107 -0.69 22.93 -27.04
CA ASP A 1107 -1.15 21.62 -27.53
C ASP A 1107 -2.42 21.12 -26.78
N VAL A 1108 -3.50 21.90 -26.86
CA VAL A 1108 -4.79 21.58 -26.28
C VAL A 1108 -5.69 21.05 -27.40
N HIS A 1109 -6.07 19.79 -27.26
CA HIS A 1109 -6.95 19.07 -28.15
C HIS A 1109 -8.38 19.11 -27.61
N VAL A 1110 -9.34 19.01 -28.53
CA VAL A 1110 -10.78 18.97 -28.21
C VAL A 1110 -11.38 17.65 -28.70
N VAL A 1111 -12.14 16.98 -27.85
CA VAL A 1111 -12.94 15.80 -28.22
C VAL A 1111 -14.36 15.98 -27.70
N SER A 1112 -15.33 15.94 -28.61
CA SER A 1112 -16.75 15.90 -28.25
C SER A 1112 -17.29 14.48 -28.27
N VAL A 1113 -18.11 14.15 -27.28
CA VAL A 1113 -18.73 12.84 -27.12
C VAL A 1113 -20.24 13.00 -27.14
N CYS A 1114 -20.93 12.29 -28.03
CA CYS A 1114 -22.39 12.28 -28.13
C CYS A 1114 -23.03 11.33 -27.11
N ALA A 1115 -24.32 11.54 -26.82
CA ALA A 1115 -25.09 10.59 -26.03
C ALA A 1115 -25.24 9.25 -26.78
N PRO A 1116 -25.12 8.09 -26.12
CA PRO A 1116 -25.23 6.79 -26.79
C PRO A 1116 -26.65 6.50 -27.31
N ARG A 1117 -27.66 7.20 -26.78
CA ARG A 1117 -29.07 7.08 -27.20
C ARG A 1117 -29.83 8.37 -26.91
N ALA A 1118 -30.98 8.52 -27.55
CA ALA A 1118 -31.90 9.61 -27.26
C ALA A 1118 -32.65 9.36 -25.93
N GLY A 1119 -32.95 10.42 -25.19
CA GLY A 1119 -33.64 10.33 -23.91
C GLY A 1119 -33.57 11.60 -23.09
N HIS A 1120 -33.75 11.48 -21.77
CA HIS A 1120 -33.50 12.55 -20.80
C HIS A 1120 -32.33 12.15 -19.91
N LEU A 1121 -31.33 13.03 -19.79
CA LEU A 1121 -30.23 12.82 -18.86
C LEU A 1121 -30.75 12.99 -17.45
N ASN A 1122 -30.88 11.91 -16.68
CA ASN A 1122 -31.42 11.97 -15.32
C ASN A 1122 -30.35 11.99 -14.25
N PHE A 1123 -29.13 11.58 -14.59
CA PHE A 1123 -27.99 11.62 -13.69
C PHE A 1123 -26.70 11.65 -14.48
N LEU A 1124 -25.74 12.43 -13.99
CA LEU A 1124 -24.37 12.40 -14.45
C LEU A 1124 -23.46 12.47 -13.22
N ASP A 1125 -22.65 11.44 -13.05
CA ASP A 1125 -21.83 11.27 -11.85
C ASP A 1125 -20.75 12.35 -11.73
N ALA A 1126 -20.93 13.29 -10.81
CA ALA A 1126 -19.95 14.33 -10.54
C ALA A 1126 -18.58 13.77 -10.14
N TYR A 1127 -18.55 12.70 -9.35
CA TYR A 1127 -17.29 12.12 -8.88
C TYR A 1127 -16.49 11.50 -10.03
N ALA A 1128 -17.18 10.81 -10.95
CA ALA A 1128 -16.54 10.29 -12.16
C ALA A 1128 -16.03 11.41 -13.08
N LEU A 1129 -16.76 12.53 -13.16
CA LEU A 1129 -16.29 13.72 -13.88
C LEU A 1129 -15.07 14.36 -13.23
N ASP A 1130 -15.00 14.40 -11.89
CA ASP A 1130 -13.82 14.92 -11.18
C ASP A 1130 -12.60 14.04 -11.40
N ALA A 1131 -12.78 12.72 -11.30
CA ALA A 1131 -11.71 11.75 -11.55
C ALA A 1131 -11.21 11.83 -13.00
N LEU A 1132 -12.11 12.06 -13.97
CA LEU A 1132 -11.72 12.35 -15.35
C LEU A 1132 -10.90 13.64 -15.39
N PHE A 1133 -11.39 14.74 -14.82
CA PHE A 1133 -10.71 16.04 -14.82
C PHE A 1133 -9.31 16.00 -14.18
N GLU A 1134 -9.16 15.35 -13.03
CA GLU A 1134 -7.85 15.14 -12.38
C GLU A 1134 -6.90 14.40 -13.32
N ALA A 1135 -7.38 13.37 -14.00
CA ALA A 1135 -6.58 12.60 -14.95
C ALA A 1135 -6.19 13.45 -16.18
N LEU A 1136 -7.07 14.34 -16.66
CA LEU A 1136 -6.74 15.26 -17.77
C LEU A 1136 -5.63 16.24 -17.39
N CYS A 1137 -5.58 16.70 -16.14
CA CYS A 1137 -4.56 17.63 -15.64
C CYS A 1137 -3.20 16.94 -15.39
N GLY A 1138 -3.20 15.64 -15.09
CA GLY A 1138 -2.00 14.88 -14.77
C GLY A 1138 -1.22 15.47 -13.59
N ASN A 1139 0.07 15.74 -13.79
CA ASN A 1139 0.91 16.32 -12.73
C ASN A 1139 0.71 17.83 -12.53
N ASP A 1140 0.19 18.54 -13.54
CA ASP A 1140 -0.12 19.97 -13.43
C ASP A 1140 -1.61 20.16 -13.13
N LEU A 1141 -1.95 20.05 -11.85
CA LEU A 1141 -3.31 20.29 -11.36
C LEU A 1141 -3.82 21.72 -11.65
N PHE A 1142 -2.96 22.64 -12.10
CA PHE A 1142 -3.32 24.03 -12.39
C PHE A 1142 -3.54 24.35 -13.88
N ASP A 1143 -3.50 23.38 -14.80
CA ASP A 1143 -3.73 23.69 -16.21
C ASP A 1143 -5.10 24.41 -16.41
N ALA A 1144 -5.05 25.67 -16.86
CA ALA A 1144 -6.23 26.51 -17.01
C ALA A 1144 -7.02 26.19 -18.29
N ALA A 1145 -6.36 25.55 -19.26
CA ALA A 1145 -6.89 25.22 -20.58
C ALA A 1145 -7.68 23.91 -20.60
N VAL A 1146 -7.29 22.99 -19.71
CA VAL A 1146 -7.88 21.66 -19.60
C VAL A 1146 -9.21 21.73 -18.87
N GLY A 1147 -10.16 20.89 -19.29
CA GLY A 1147 -11.48 20.86 -18.68
C GLY A 1147 -12.51 20.04 -19.44
N ILE A 1148 -13.73 20.05 -18.90
CA ILE A 1148 -14.89 19.35 -19.42
C ILE A 1148 -16.04 20.37 -19.52
N TRP A 1149 -16.67 20.42 -20.69
CA TRP A 1149 -17.91 21.15 -20.93
C TRP A 1149 -19.07 20.18 -21.12
N LEU A 1150 -20.14 20.36 -20.37
CA LEU A 1150 -21.36 19.57 -20.40
C LEU A 1150 -22.40 20.32 -21.23
N HIS A 1151 -22.75 19.74 -22.37
CA HIS A 1151 -23.80 20.26 -23.23
C HIS A 1151 -25.19 19.95 -22.68
N SER A 1152 -25.31 18.97 -21.79
CA SER A 1152 -26.56 18.67 -21.10
C SER A 1152 -26.33 18.46 -19.60
N LEU A 1153 -27.22 19.02 -18.79
CA LEU A 1153 -27.31 18.83 -17.34
C LEU A 1153 -28.42 17.83 -17.00
N PRO A 1154 -28.36 17.19 -15.82
CA PRO A 1154 -29.47 16.38 -15.33
C PRO A 1154 -30.82 17.13 -15.39
N GLY A 1155 -31.80 16.53 -16.05
CA GLY A 1155 -33.12 17.07 -16.39
C GLY A 1155 -33.30 17.44 -17.87
N GLU A 1156 -32.23 17.49 -18.67
CA GLU A 1156 -32.29 17.92 -20.08
C GLU A 1156 -32.45 16.75 -21.06
N PRO A 1157 -33.10 16.98 -22.22
CA PRO A 1157 -33.16 16.00 -23.29
C PRO A 1157 -31.80 15.87 -23.99
N VAL A 1158 -31.45 14.63 -24.34
CA VAL A 1158 -30.21 14.27 -25.06
C VAL A 1158 -30.53 13.49 -26.34
N THR A 1159 -29.69 13.63 -27.36
CA THR A 1159 -29.82 12.90 -28.62
C THR A 1159 -28.44 12.46 -29.12
N PRO A 1160 -28.31 11.35 -29.86
CA PRO A 1160 -27.02 10.93 -30.43
C PRO A 1160 -26.43 11.94 -31.43
N ALA A 1161 -27.26 12.82 -32.01
CA ALA A 1161 -26.83 13.88 -32.91
C ALA A 1161 -26.21 15.09 -32.19
N ARG A 1162 -26.34 15.17 -30.86
CA ARG A 1162 -25.81 16.28 -30.05
C ARG A 1162 -24.73 15.76 -29.10
N PRO A 1163 -23.59 16.45 -28.99
CA PRO A 1163 -22.62 16.18 -27.94
C PRO A 1163 -23.31 16.19 -26.57
N LEU A 1164 -23.01 15.22 -25.73
CA LEU A 1164 -23.34 15.22 -24.30
C LEU A 1164 -22.30 16.03 -23.53
N LEU A 1165 -21.03 15.84 -23.86
CA LEU A 1165 -19.91 16.58 -23.27
C LEU A 1165 -18.80 16.84 -24.29
N THR A 1166 -17.89 17.75 -23.95
CA THR A 1166 -16.70 18.08 -24.72
C THR A 1166 -15.52 18.22 -23.78
N VAL A 1167 -14.43 17.55 -24.11
CA VAL A 1167 -13.22 17.49 -23.30
C VAL A 1167 -12.12 18.28 -23.97
N PHE A 1168 -11.47 19.12 -23.18
CA PHE A 1168 -10.27 19.88 -23.53
C PHE A 1168 -9.11 19.26 -22.77
N PHE A 1169 -8.10 18.74 -23.48
CA PHE A 1169 -7.01 17.96 -22.88
C PHE A 1169 -5.71 18.15 -23.63
N ARG A 1170 -4.59 17.71 -23.05
CA ARG A 1170 -3.28 17.68 -23.71
C ARG A 1170 -2.88 16.24 -23.99
N PRO A 1171 -2.57 15.84 -25.24
CA PRO A 1171 -2.14 14.49 -25.57
C PRO A 1171 -0.92 14.03 -24.77
N ALA A 1172 -0.02 14.96 -24.44
CA ALA A 1172 1.16 14.69 -23.62
C ALA A 1172 0.82 14.21 -22.20
N THR A 1173 -0.31 14.66 -21.64
CA THR A 1173 -0.77 14.27 -20.31
C THR A 1173 -1.73 13.07 -20.36
N MET A 1174 -2.62 13.07 -21.35
CA MET A 1174 -3.65 12.06 -21.54
C MET A 1174 -3.69 11.64 -23.01
N PRO A 1175 -3.09 10.51 -23.39
CA PRO A 1175 -3.18 10.00 -24.75
C PRO A 1175 -4.63 9.77 -25.19
N GLU A 1176 -4.95 10.10 -26.45
CA GLU A 1176 -6.31 10.00 -27.00
C GLU A 1176 -6.97 8.63 -26.80
N ARG A 1177 -6.20 7.54 -26.95
CA ARG A 1177 -6.69 6.18 -26.71
C ARG A 1177 -7.16 5.97 -25.27
N THR A 1178 -6.38 6.46 -24.31
CA THR A 1178 -6.72 6.37 -22.88
C THR A 1178 -7.90 7.26 -22.54
N LEU A 1179 -7.98 8.45 -23.14
CA LEU A 1179 -9.14 9.33 -23.02
C LEU A 1179 -10.42 8.64 -23.52
N GLY A 1180 -10.39 8.03 -24.70
CA GLY A 1180 -11.52 7.30 -25.27
C GLY A 1180 -12.05 6.21 -24.32
N GLN A 1181 -11.16 5.37 -23.78
CA GLN A 1181 -11.53 4.33 -22.80
C GLN A 1181 -12.21 4.90 -21.54
N ARG A 1182 -11.71 6.03 -21.03
CA ARG A 1182 -12.30 6.70 -19.85
C ARG A 1182 -13.66 7.32 -20.16
N LEU A 1183 -13.83 7.88 -21.37
CA LEU A 1183 -15.09 8.46 -21.81
C LEU A 1183 -16.15 7.38 -22.01
N ASP A 1184 -15.78 6.24 -22.59
CA ASP A 1184 -16.68 5.09 -22.75
C ASP A 1184 -17.16 4.58 -21.38
N ALA A 1185 -16.26 4.44 -20.41
CA ALA A 1185 -16.60 4.07 -19.04
C ALA A 1185 -17.53 5.11 -18.37
N LEU A 1186 -17.23 6.40 -18.52
CA LEU A 1186 -18.07 7.48 -17.99
C LEU A 1186 -19.49 7.43 -18.60
N LEU A 1187 -19.62 7.21 -19.90
CA LEU A 1187 -20.92 7.12 -20.56
C LEU A 1187 -21.73 5.88 -20.18
N HIS A 1188 -21.06 4.75 -19.96
CA HIS A 1188 -21.73 3.48 -19.67
C HIS A 1188 -22.13 3.37 -18.19
N ASP A 1189 -21.23 3.72 -17.29
CA ASP A 1189 -21.38 3.43 -15.85
C ASP A 1189 -21.89 4.63 -15.04
N SER A 1190 -21.70 5.83 -15.57
CA SER A 1190 -21.80 7.08 -14.81
C SER A 1190 -22.78 8.10 -15.39
N ALA A 1191 -23.36 7.85 -16.56
CA ALA A 1191 -24.43 8.64 -17.14
C ALA A 1191 -25.72 7.81 -17.22
N HIS A 1192 -26.79 8.26 -16.56
CA HIS A 1192 -28.10 7.63 -16.69
C HIS A 1192 -29.00 8.47 -17.58
N ILE A 1193 -29.28 7.94 -18.77
CA ILE A 1193 -30.21 8.53 -19.73
C ILE A 1193 -31.48 7.69 -19.69
N ASP A 1194 -32.60 8.23 -19.24
CA ASP A 1194 -33.86 7.48 -19.33
C ASP A 1194 -34.38 7.59 -20.77
N PRO A 1195 -34.92 6.49 -21.35
CA PRO A 1195 -35.55 6.58 -22.66
C PRO A 1195 -36.58 7.70 -22.62
N ALA A 1196 -36.70 8.46 -23.72
CA ALA A 1196 -37.78 9.43 -23.83
C ALA A 1196 -39.07 8.65 -23.54
N ALA A 1197 -39.78 9.00 -22.45
CA ALA A 1197 -41.08 8.41 -22.21
C ALA A 1197 -41.83 8.56 -23.52
N GLU A 1198 -42.28 7.45 -24.11
CA GLU A 1198 -43.32 7.50 -25.12
C GLU A 1198 -44.48 8.17 -24.41
N ARG A 1199 -44.53 9.51 -24.50
CA ARG A 1199 -45.71 10.25 -24.14
C ARG A 1199 -46.73 9.71 -25.10
N ASP A 1200 -47.56 8.79 -24.60
CA ASP A 1200 -48.79 8.38 -25.26
C ASP A 1200 -49.43 9.70 -25.75
N PRO A 1201 -49.62 9.89 -27.07
CA PRO A 1201 -50.07 11.17 -27.62
C PRO A 1201 -51.51 11.56 -27.22
N ALA A 1202 -52.06 10.99 -26.16
CA ALA A 1202 -53.43 11.11 -25.70
C ALA A 1202 -53.73 12.44 -25.00
#